data_AF-A0AAU1H630-F1
#
_entry.id   AF-A0AAU1H630-F1
#
_cell.length_a   1.000
_cell.length_b   1.000
_cell.length_c   1.000
_cell.angle_alpha   90.00
_cell.angle_beta   90.00
_cell.angle_gamma   90.00
#
_symmetry.space_group_name_H-M   'P 1'
#
loop_
_entity.id
_entity.type
_entity.pdbx_description
1 polymer ?
#
loop_
_entity_poly.entity_id
_entity_poly.type
_entity_poly.pdbx_seq_one_letter_code
_entity_poly.pdbx_strand_id
1 'polypeptide(L)'
;MALPLDPNRPRARSAVRRSVVVLALATSLSIGAGMMTTAQALGPAIPLAAPSPERNHNLIPSTPGRSLVTDETRTPVAPGLDLTRFDRFGTDGWVRGQVLVADLAEDRLRVDHITSGTVTGKSKVTEQAARTGAIAAINGDYFDMNDTDAPIGAAVSRKAGMVNSATEGRAQSVAIGADGLGGLAQVFLEGEVTLPGSGPLKLSGVNTPQLTRDGIGLFTDVWGPAPHTKPVTGAERVTEVRMRGGRVTEVRHAAGSDPIPAGTSVLLGREAGADSLAVLRVGDAVSVAYRPRADFGKVAVAVGGGQVLVDNGTVRRFTEGDTVTATSRTAVGFSADGRTMFMVAIDGKQTDSRGMDLNELGDLMKGLGAANALNMDGGGSTTMAARLPGEATTGLISSPSDGSERQVANGLGLFAAPGSGAVHGFRVRPALTADGSDKLFPHLHRTVRALAHDETYAPVPAGRLRWKDSGKVSVTPSGSGTALVTGRRPGVTRVKVSGGHGAAGEAALTVLAPAVRIAPSSSVIALDGVQDTARLTVTGYDGLGDSAPVDASDVKIAGGDGVVSLQPAGDATFTLRGLKDAASTTLRLTVGRMTTQVAVTVGLAENTFADLTDAASWTSADDRAPGGSVAPAFGHDGTPGLRLGYDFTRSTATRGQYAVPPQAIPLPGQPQAVTMWIDGDGNGSWPRLQYRTAAGVTANLDGPMITWTGWRKVEFPVPVGTPYPLTLQRVRLLETSAARSYTGEVTISDLRVKVAPDVELPAGPRLTDPVVVTDGTVDGRPLRVAVMSDAQFVARDPDSPLVEAARRTLAEIARTKPDALVINGDLVDEGAPADFALARTLLDEFDRRTGWKVPWHYVPGNHEAMGPGSTVNFEAAFGDTTSVFDVEHTRFITLDSSSGTLRGGGFAQLQLLHDQLKAARNDRSVSGVVVFEHHPTQDPLPDKASQLGDRKEAELVEKWLSDFRAGAHKSAAFVAGHVGAFAATTVDGVPYLVNGNSGKNPASTPDNGGFTGWTMLGIDPRKGRIDDRFDVPARDAQRWLQVEMHARTDSVNLTAPDRLAVGDQARAAATLTQDGTRTVPVAWPVGADWSGIRAKITSSTAGTDASRAAASVISYDPATGLVTALRPGTAILRVTVNGTAAQRTITVTRRLS
;
A
#
# COMPACT_ATOMS: atom_id res chain seq x y z
N MET A 1 -52.15 2.82 21.93
CA MET A 1 -53.18 1.91 21.36
C MET A 1 -52.57 1.22 20.15
N ALA A 2 -52.89 -0.01 19.74
CA ALA A 2 -53.44 -1.23 20.36
C ALA A 2 -53.77 -2.19 19.18
N LEU A 3 -53.55 -3.49 19.36
CA LEU A 3 -53.86 -4.61 18.41
C LEU A 3 -55.40 -4.79 18.23
N PRO A 4 -55.95 -5.50 17.20
CA PRO A 4 -55.63 -6.88 16.71
C PRO A 4 -55.50 -7.00 15.15
N LEU A 5 -55.13 -8.11 14.47
CA LEU A 5 -55.14 -9.59 14.63
C LEU A 5 -56.40 -10.39 14.18
N ASP A 6 -56.20 -11.27 13.18
CA ASP A 6 -56.99 -12.49 12.80
C ASP A 6 -58.47 -12.28 12.31
N PRO A 7 -59.26 -13.30 11.86
CA PRO A 7 -58.95 -14.71 11.45
C PRO A 7 -59.62 -15.26 10.14
N ASN A 8 -59.07 -16.39 9.65
CA ASN A 8 -59.69 -17.59 9.02
C ASN A 8 -60.69 -17.59 7.81
N ARG A 9 -60.22 -18.28 6.73
CA ARG A 9 -60.83 -19.40 5.93
C ARG A 9 -62.12 -20.08 6.50
N PRO A 10 -63.00 -20.78 5.69
CA PRO A 10 -62.58 -21.95 4.87
C PRO A 10 -63.47 -22.53 3.70
N ARG A 11 -62.91 -23.58 3.04
CA ARG A 11 -63.52 -24.75 2.31
C ARG A 11 -63.56 -24.75 0.76
N ALA A 12 -63.42 -25.89 0.04
CA ALA A 12 -62.82 -27.22 0.38
C ALA A 12 -62.71 -28.19 -0.86
N ARG A 13 -61.94 -29.29 -0.69
CA ARG A 13 -61.86 -30.57 -1.47
C ARG A 13 -60.98 -30.54 -2.74
N SER A 14 -60.23 -31.58 -3.13
CA SER A 14 -59.75 -32.87 -2.53
C SER A 14 -58.73 -33.52 -3.53
N ALA A 15 -58.01 -34.65 -3.36
CA ALA A 15 -57.87 -35.77 -2.39
C ALA A 15 -56.54 -36.56 -2.71
N VAL A 16 -56.02 -37.59 -2.00
CA VAL A 16 -56.06 -38.06 -0.58
C VAL A 16 -54.96 -39.14 -0.32
N ARG A 17 -54.06 -38.89 0.66
CA ARG A 17 -53.35 -39.83 1.60
C ARG A 17 -52.54 -41.03 1.04
N ARG A 18 -51.70 -41.79 1.79
CA ARG A 18 -51.41 -42.03 3.24
C ARG A 18 -49.87 -42.03 3.49
N SER A 19 -49.26 -41.45 4.55
CA SER A 19 -49.32 -41.72 6.03
C SER A 19 -48.47 -42.95 6.45
N VAL A 20 -47.76 -43.04 7.61
CA VAL A 20 -47.60 -42.22 8.85
C VAL A 20 -46.31 -42.71 9.61
N VAL A 21 -45.40 -41.87 10.17
CA VAL A 21 -45.27 -41.34 11.56
C VAL A 21 -45.29 -42.38 12.72
N VAL A 22 -44.34 -42.29 13.69
CA VAL A 22 -44.54 -42.45 15.17
C VAL A 22 -43.21 -42.18 15.94
N LEU A 23 -43.29 -41.96 17.26
CA LEU A 23 -42.23 -41.52 18.19
C LEU A 23 -42.19 -42.43 19.46
N ALA A 24 -41.08 -42.38 20.22
CA ALA A 24 -40.98 -42.49 21.69
C ALA A 24 -40.49 -43.78 22.42
N LEU A 25 -39.49 -43.56 23.29
CA LEU A 25 -39.29 -44.03 24.69
C LEU A 25 -39.03 -45.51 25.09
N ALA A 26 -37.87 -45.67 25.77
CA ALA A 26 -37.64 -46.35 27.07
C ALA A 26 -37.35 -47.89 27.20
N THR A 27 -36.33 -48.20 28.04
CA THR A 27 -36.12 -49.42 28.88
C THR A 27 -35.95 -50.81 28.19
N SER A 28 -35.26 -51.82 28.75
CA SER A 28 -34.19 -51.91 29.78
C SER A 28 -33.60 -53.35 29.90
N LEU A 29 -32.34 -53.47 30.35
CA LEU A 29 -31.75 -54.60 31.12
C LEU A 29 -31.59 -56.04 30.53
N SER A 30 -30.31 -56.41 30.34
CA SER A 30 -29.57 -57.52 31.02
C SER A 30 -29.73 -59.03 30.66
N ILE A 31 -28.55 -59.67 30.50
CA ILE A 31 -28.18 -61.11 30.78
C ILE A 31 -28.77 -62.17 29.82
N GLY A 32 -28.02 -63.19 29.35
CA GLY A 32 -26.58 -63.47 29.47
C GLY A 32 -26.19 -64.92 29.10
N ALA A 33 -24.89 -65.24 29.22
CA ALA A 33 -24.22 -66.53 28.94
C ALA A 33 -24.16 -67.01 27.46
N GLY A 34 -23.07 -67.64 26.98
CA GLY A 34 -21.72 -67.74 27.59
C GLY A 34 -20.83 -68.84 26.99
N MET A 35 -19.50 -68.57 26.88
CA MET A 35 -18.41 -69.50 26.52
C MET A 35 -18.48 -70.07 25.06
N MET A 36 -17.41 -70.40 24.33
CA MET A 36 -15.93 -70.25 24.41
C MET A 36 -15.39 -70.40 22.94
N THR A 37 -14.12 -70.19 22.52
CA THR A 37 -12.82 -70.03 23.21
C THR A 37 -11.85 -69.12 22.40
N THR A 38 -10.58 -69.09 22.82
CA THR A 38 -9.31 -68.69 22.16
C THR A 38 -9.18 -68.70 20.61
N ALA A 39 -8.29 -67.90 19.98
CA ALA A 39 -7.52 -66.72 20.41
C ALA A 39 -6.71 -66.12 19.22
N GLN A 40 -6.64 -64.80 19.11
CA GLN A 40 -5.46 -64.02 18.65
C GLN A 40 -5.66 -62.53 19.00
N ALA A 41 -4.57 -61.77 19.13
CA ALA A 41 -4.61 -60.46 19.79
C ALA A 41 -4.97 -59.30 18.83
N LEU A 42 -5.90 -58.45 19.27
CA LEU A 42 -6.11 -57.11 18.72
C LEU A 42 -5.44 -56.08 19.65
N GLY A 43 -4.69 -55.14 19.08
CA GLY A 43 -4.22 -53.96 19.81
C GLY A 43 -5.36 -52.99 20.14
N PRO A 44 -5.16 -52.05 21.09
CA PRO A 44 -6.17 -51.06 21.42
C PRO A 44 -6.50 -50.19 20.20
N ALA A 45 -7.78 -50.04 19.89
CA ALA A 45 -8.23 -49.19 18.80
C ALA A 45 -7.91 -47.73 19.12
N ILE A 46 -7.24 -47.05 18.18
CA ILE A 46 -7.02 -45.61 18.25
C ILE A 46 -8.41 -44.93 18.18
N PRO A 47 -8.80 -44.08 19.15
CA PRO A 47 -10.04 -43.34 19.04
C PRO A 47 -9.94 -42.40 17.84
N LEU A 48 -10.93 -42.44 16.94
CA LEU A 48 -11.00 -41.47 15.84
C LEU A 48 -11.07 -40.07 16.45
N ALA A 49 -10.12 -39.21 16.08
CA ALA A 49 -10.19 -37.79 16.41
C ALA A 49 -11.51 -37.21 15.88
N ALA A 50 -12.15 -36.35 16.68
CA ALA A 50 -13.28 -35.57 16.22
C ALA A 50 -12.87 -34.76 14.96
N PRO A 51 -13.75 -34.60 13.96
CA PRO A 51 -13.41 -33.86 12.76
C PRO A 51 -13.01 -32.44 13.14
N SER A 52 -11.77 -32.05 12.79
CA SER A 52 -11.33 -30.67 12.95
C SER A 52 -12.27 -29.75 12.19
N PRO A 53 -12.66 -28.58 12.73
CA PRO A 53 -13.48 -27.63 11.99
C PRO A 53 -12.77 -27.26 10.69
N GLU A 54 -13.55 -27.11 9.61
CA GLU A 54 -12.99 -26.74 8.31
C GLU A 54 -12.21 -25.42 8.44
N ARG A 55 -11.01 -25.37 7.82
CA ARG A 55 -10.10 -24.23 7.92
C ARG A 55 -10.59 -23.08 7.04
N ASN A 56 -11.67 -22.44 7.49
CA ASN A 56 -12.25 -21.29 6.86
C ASN A 56 -11.23 -20.15 6.78
N HIS A 57 -11.04 -19.63 5.56
CA HIS A 57 -10.77 -18.21 5.36
C HIS A 57 -11.99 -17.42 5.86
N ASN A 58 -11.81 -16.13 6.19
CA ASN A 58 -12.77 -15.26 6.88
C ASN A 58 -12.72 -15.42 8.42
N LEU A 59 -11.52 -15.36 9.02
CA LEU A 59 -11.43 -15.07 10.46
C LEU A 59 -11.82 -13.61 10.75
N ILE A 60 -11.51 -12.69 9.84
CA ILE A 60 -11.66 -11.26 10.06
C ILE A 60 -13.06 -10.77 9.65
N PRO A 61 -13.82 -10.12 10.56
CA PRO A 61 -15.16 -9.64 10.25
C PRO A 61 -15.15 -8.43 9.32
N SER A 62 -15.80 -8.59 8.16
CA SER A 62 -16.30 -7.49 7.33
C SER A 62 -17.69 -7.06 7.81
N THR A 63 -18.08 -5.83 7.50
CA THR A 63 -19.42 -5.28 7.79
C THR A 63 -20.06 -4.86 6.47
N PRO A 64 -21.13 -5.53 6.00
CA PRO A 64 -21.75 -5.23 4.71
C PRO A 64 -22.07 -3.74 4.55
N GLY A 65 -21.63 -3.13 3.44
CA GLY A 65 -21.80 -1.70 3.16
C GLY A 65 -20.92 -0.75 4.00
N ARG A 66 -20.02 -1.27 4.86
CA ARG A 66 -19.11 -0.46 5.69
C ARG A 66 -17.63 -0.88 5.67
N SER A 67 -17.33 -2.17 5.46
CA SER A 67 -15.95 -2.65 5.35
C SER A 67 -15.83 -3.95 4.56
N LEU A 68 -14.68 -4.12 3.92
CA LEU A 68 -14.31 -5.25 3.08
C LEU A 68 -12.89 -5.70 3.45
N VAL A 69 -12.68 -7.00 3.64
CA VAL A 69 -11.34 -7.59 3.83
C VAL A 69 -10.71 -7.77 2.46
N THR A 70 -9.53 -7.18 2.25
CA THR A 70 -8.83 -7.12 0.95
C THR A 70 -7.68 -8.12 0.85
N ASP A 71 -7.07 -8.48 1.98
CA ASP A 71 -6.20 -9.66 2.14
C ASP A 71 -6.42 -10.31 3.52
N GLU A 72 -6.29 -11.64 3.59
CA GLU A 72 -6.27 -12.42 4.83
C GLU A 72 -5.34 -13.63 4.69
N THR A 73 -4.18 -13.58 5.36
CA THR A 73 -3.17 -14.65 5.35
C THR A 73 -3.01 -15.28 6.73
N ARG A 74 -3.36 -16.58 6.85
CA ARG A 74 -3.16 -17.40 8.07
C ARG A 74 -1.90 -18.26 7.99
N THR A 75 -1.19 -18.41 9.11
CA THR A 75 0.05 -19.20 9.25
C THR A 75 0.10 -19.81 10.66
N PRO A 76 0.25 -21.14 10.82
CA PRO A 76 0.43 -21.74 12.15
C PRO A 76 1.78 -21.32 12.73
N VAL A 77 1.85 -21.17 14.06
CA VAL A 77 3.06 -20.77 14.80
C VAL A 77 3.49 -21.87 15.78
N ALA A 78 2.52 -22.56 16.39
CA ALA A 78 2.69 -23.76 17.20
C ALA A 78 1.40 -24.61 17.16
N PRO A 79 1.39 -25.85 17.68
CA PRO A 79 0.15 -26.52 18.05
C PRO A 79 -0.69 -25.61 18.95
N GLY A 80 -1.99 -25.53 18.68
CA GLY A 80 -2.90 -24.61 19.34
C GLY A 80 -2.69 -23.12 19.02
N LEU A 81 -1.72 -22.70 18.18
CA LEU A 81 -1.43 -21.28 17.93
C LEU A 81 -1.35 -20.95 16.44
N ASP A 82 -2.30 -20.14 15.96
CA ASP A 82 -2.35 -19.61 14.59
C ASP A 82 -2.17 -18.08 14.57
N LEU A 83 -1.34 -17.58 13.65
CA LEU A 83 -1.25 -16.17 13.30
C LEU A 83 -2.07 -15.89 12.04
N THR A 84 -2.93 -14.88 12.07
CA THR A 84 -3.59 -14.30 10.88
C THR A 84 -3.14 -12.86 10.72
N ARG A 85 -2.83 -12.44 9.49
CA ARG A 85 -2.57 -11.04 9.12
C ARG A 85 -3.58 -10.61 8.07
N PHE A 86 -4.04 -9.37 8.12
CA PHE A 86 -5.07 -8.88 7.22
C PHE A 86 -4.91 -7.40 6.87
N ASP A 87 -5.42 -7.05 5.70
CA ASP A 87 -5.79 -5.68 5.34
C ASP A 87 -7.31 -5.60 5.18
N ARG A 88 -7.92 -4.59 5.77
CA ARG A 88 -9.35 -4.29 5.69
C ARG A 88 -9.56 -2.84 5.28
N PHE A 89 -10.30 -2.61 4.21
CA PHE A 89 -10.77 -1.29 3.80
C PHE A 89 -12.17 -1.02 4.39
N GLY A 90 -12.51 0.24 4.63
CA GLY A 90 -13.82 0.62 5.19
C GLY A 90 -14.14 2.10 5.03
N THR A 91 -15.34 2.50 5.47
CA THR A 91 -15.86 3.88 5.38
C THR A 91 -14.84 4.95 5.78
N ASP A 92 -14.09 4.66 6.85
CA ASP A 92 -13.21 5.62 7.51
C ASP A 92 -11.74 5.46 7.08
N GLY A 93 -11.45 4.55 6.14
CA GLY A 93 -10.12 4.27 5.58
C GLY A 93 -9.51 2.91 5.97
N TRP A 94 -8.29 2.66 5.48
CA TRP A 94 -7.54 1.42 5.66
C TRP A 94 -7.24 1.06 7.12
N VAL A 95 -7.32 -0.24 7.42
CA VAL A 95 -6.79 -0.84 8.65
C VAL A 95 -5.99 -2.10 8.31
N ARG A 96 -4.72 -2.14 8.72
CA ARG A 96 -3.86 -3.32 8.74
C ARG A 96 -3.79 -3.88 10.15
N GLY A 97 -3.87 -5.20 10.29
CA GLY A 97 -3.84 -5.83 11.61
C GLY A 97 -3.38 -7.28 11.59
N GLN A 98 -3.04 -7.77 12.78
CA GLN A 98 -2.56 -9.13 13.01
C GLN A 98 -3.22 -9.72 14.26
N VAL A 99 -3.58 -11.00 14.20
CA VAL A 99 -4.33 -11.73 15.23
C VAL A 99 -3.63 -13.04 15.50
N LEU A 100 -3.18 -13.27 16.73
CA LEU A 100 -2.84 -14.59 17.24
C LEU A 100 -4.07 -15.19 17.90
N VAL A 101 -4.42 -16.42 17.52
CA VAL A 101 -5.47 -17.23 18.17
C VAL A 101 -4.79 -18.41 18.83
N ALA A 102 -4.93 -18.51 20.15
CA ALA A 102 -4.32 -19.52 21.00
C ALA A 102 -5.38 -20.39 21.68
N ASP A 103 -5.25 -21.70 21.57
CA ASP A 103 -6.00 -22.70 22.35
C ASP A 103 -5.26 -22.99 23.66
N LEU A 104 -5.82 -22.55 24.77
CA LEU A 104 -5.27 -22.73 26.12
C LEU A 104 -5.51 -24.14 26.68
N ALA A 105 -6.22 -25.02 25.95
CA ALA A 105 -6.37 -26.43 26.28
C ALA A 105 -5.31 -27.34 25.61
N GLU A 106 -4.41 -26.80 24.78
CA GLU A 106 -3.24 -27.51 24.27
C GLU A 106 -2.13 -27.55 25.33
N ASP A 107 -1.90 -28.71 25.95
CA ASP A 107 -0.90 -28.91 27.03
C ASP A 107 0.51 -28.40 26.70
N ARG A 108 0.87 -28.37 25.41
CA ARG A 108 2.17 -27.89 24.90
C ARG A 108 2.23 -26.38 24.77
N LEU A 109 1.12 -25.63 24.84
CA LEU A 109 1.09 -24.18 24.71
C LEU A 109 0.89 -23.53 26.07
N ARG A 110 1.69 -22.50 26.39
CA ARG A 110 1.61 -21.79 27.67
C ARG A 110 1.77 -20.29 27.49
N VAL A 111 1.05 -19.54 28.30
CA VAL A 111 1.21 -18.09 28.46
C VAL A 111 2.04 -17.82 29.71
N ASP A 112 2.93 -16.82 29.66
CA ASP A 112 3.61 -16.21 30.82
C ASP A 112 3.94 -14.72 30.52
N HIS A 113 4.29 -13.96 31.55
CA HIS A 113 4.73 -12.57 31.44
C HIS A 113 6.16 -12.48 30.88
N ILE A 114 6.40 -11.57 29.93
CA ILE A 114 7.73 -11.25 29.38
C ILE A 114 8.18 -9.85 29.82
N THR A 115 9.50 -9.67 29.89
CA THR A 115 10.14 -8.48 30.48
C THR A 115 11.54 -8.26 29.89
N SER A 116 12.02 -7.02 29.96
CA SER A 116 13.43 -6.63 29.75
C SER A 116 14.41 -7.31 30.72
N GLY A 117 13.92 -7.83 31.85
CA GLY A 117 14.69 -8.43 32.93
C GLY A 117 14.59 -7.69 34.26
N THR A 118 14.15 -6.43 34.26
CA THR A 118 13.84 -5.65 35.47
C THR A 118 12.56 -4.84 35.27
N VAL A 119 11.88 -4.48 36.37
CA VAL A 119 10.58 -3.78 36.33
C VAL A 119 10.71 -2.38 35.73
N THR A 120 11.74 -1.62 36.09
CA THR A 120 12.04 -0.27 35.56
C THR A 120 12.98 -0.31 34.35
N GLY A 121 12.91 -1.38 33.55
CA GLY A 121 13.73 -1.55 32.36
C GLY A 121 12.85 -1.70 31.12
N LYS A 122 13.10 -0.89 30.09
CA LYS A 122 12.45 -1.07 28.78
C LYS A 122 13.35 -1.89 27.85
N SER A 123 12.74 -2.70 27.00
CA SER A 123 13.37 -3.26 25.79
C SER A 123 12.29 -3.59 24.75
N LYS A 124 12.68 -3.85 23.51
CA LYS A 124 11.74 -4.22 22.43
C LYS A 124 11.02 -5.53 22.74
N VAL A 125 9.80 -5.72 22.25
CA VAL A 125 9.04 -6.97 22.46
C VAL A 125 9.76 -8.16 21.83
N THR A 126 10.40 -7.97 20.67
CA THR A 126 11.30 -8.96 20.06
C THR A 126 12.47 -9.35 20.98
N GLU A 127 13.10 -8.38 21.64
CA GLU A 127 14.18 -8.59 22.62
C GLU A 127 13.68 -9.30 23.90
N GLN A 128 12.50 -8.95 24.40
CA GLN A 128 11.87 -9.60 25.56
C GLN A 128 11.48 -11.06 25.25
N ALA A 129 10.93 -11.31 24.06
CA ALA A 129 10.58 -12.64 23.59
C ALA A 129 11.85 -13.51 23.43
N ALA A 130 12.91 -12.98 22.81
CA ALA A 130 14.18 -13.68 22.69
C ALA A 130 14.85 -13.97 24.05
N ARG A 131 14.79 -13.03 25.01
CA ARG A 131 15.31 -13.20 26.37
C ARG A 131 14.59 -14.29 27.17
N THR A 132 13.28 -14.40 27.00
CA THR A 132 12.44 -15.34 27.76
C THR A 132 12.25 -16.69 27.07
N GLY A 133 12.46 -16.77 25.76
CA GLY A 133 12.17 -17.96 24.94
C GLY A 133 10.74 -18.01 24.40
N ALA A 134 10.01 -16.89 24.40
CA ALA A 134 8.65 -16.83 23.86
C ALA A 134 8.67 -16.97 22.32
N ILE A 135 7.85 -17.87 21.80
CA ILE A 135 7.71 -18.15 20.36
C ILE A 135 6.75 -17.19 19.67
N ALA A 136 5.89 -16.51 20.42
CA ALA A 136 5.13 -15.36 19.99
C ALA A 136 4.92 -14.42 21.19
N ALA A 137 4.73 -13.13 20.93
CA ALA A 137 4.64 -12.11 21.95
C ALA A 137 3.83 -10.89 21.49
N ILE A 138 3.29 -10.16 22.45
CA ILE A 138 2.65 -8.86 22.24
C ILE A 138 3.04 -7.90 23.38
N ASN A 139 3.06 -6.59 23.12
CA ASN A 139 3.29 -5.59 24.18
C ASN A 139 2.20 -5.63 25.26
N GLY A 140 2.57 -5.30 26.48
CA GLY A 140 1.72 -5.49 27.65
C GLY A 140 1.07 -4.21 28.16
N ASP A 141 1.38 -3.93 29.41
CA ASP A 141 0.73 -2.92 30.24
C ASP A 141 1.15 -1.49 29.88
N TYR A 142 0.35 -0.54 30.34
CA TYR A 142 0.78 0.85 30.43
C TYR A 142 1.96 0.97 31.41
N PHE A 143 2.87 1.90 31.13
CA PHE A 143 4.05 2.13 31.97
C PHE A 143 4.31 3.63 32.15
N ASP A 144 5.06 3.95 33.19
CA ASP A 144 5.43 5.30 33.58
C ASP A 144 6.54 5.87 32.68
N MET A 145 6.17 6.12 31.42
CA MET A 145 7.05 6.26 30.25
C MET A 145 8.13 7.34 30.33
N ASN A 146 7.98 8.32 31.23
CA ASN A 146 8.85 9.50 31.33
C ASN A 146 9.52 9.66 32.72
N ASP A 147 9.38 8.71 33.66
CA ASP A 147 9.97 8.85 35.00
C ASP A 147 10.60 7.56 35.57
N THR A 148 9.80 6.55 35.93
CA THR A 148 10.32 5.26 36.44
C THR A 148 10.41 4.15 35.40
N ASP A 149 9.83 4.31 34.22
CA ASP A 149 9.76 3.31 33.16
C ASP A 149 9.01 2.00 33.52
N ALA A 150 8.44 1.90 34.72
CA ALA A 150 7.82 0.68 35.24
C ALA A 150 6.33 0.54 34.85
N PRO A 151 5.80 -0.70 34.75
CA PRO A 151 4.37 -0.96 34.56
C PRO A 151 3.53 -0.39 35.70
N ILE A 152 2.33 0.13 35.38
CA ILE A 152 1.43 0.75 36.37
C ILE A 152 0.28 -0.17 36.81
N GLY A 153 -0.04 -1.22 36.05
CA GLY A 153 -0.91 -2.32 36.45
C GLY A 153 -0.12 -3.48 37.08
N ALA A 154 -0.80 -4.59 37.37
CA ALA A 154 -0.18 -5.74 38.03
C ALA A 154 0.51 -6.67 37.02
N ALA A 155 1.67 -7.20 37.38
CA ALA A 155 2.29 -8.31 36.66
C ALA A 155 2.48 -9.53 37.57
N VAL A 156 2.05 -10.70 37.09
CA VAL A 156 2.23 -12.01 37.74
C VAL A 156 2.79 -12.97 36.71
N SER A 157 3.83 -13.72 37.08
CA SER A 157 4.45 -14.76 36.27
C SER A 157 4.36 -16.13 36.94
N ARG A 158 4.26 -17.20 36.16
CA ARG A 158 4.23 -18.59 36.68
C ARG A 158 5.51 -18.95 37.44
N LYS A 159 6.63 -18.33 37.08
CA LYS A 159 7.96 -18.60 37.68
C LYS A 159 8.29 -17.68 38.85
N ALA A 160 7.92 -16.40 38.77
CA ALA A 160 8.31 -15.40 39.76
C ALA A 160 7.22 -15.09 40.81
N GLY A 161 5.98 -15.52 40.59
CA GLY A 161 4.84 -15.02 41.36
C GLY A 161 4.53 -13.59 40.97
N MET A 162 4.22 -12.74 41.96
CA MET A 162 3.87 -11.33 41.72
C MET A 162 5.14 -10.50 41.48
N VAL A 163 5.30 -10.01 40.25
CA VAL A 163 6.48 -9.26 39.80
C VAL A 163 6.36 -7.79 40.20
N ASN A 164 5.20 -7.18 40.01
CA ASN A 164 4.88 -5.85 40.55
C ASN A 164 3.38 -5.71 40.84
N SER A 165 3.04 -4.78 41.74
CA SER A 165 1.67 -4.41 42.06
C SER A 165 1.16 -3.26 41.21
N ALA A 166 -0.11 -3.33 40.82
CA ALA A 166 -0.85 -2.20 40.27
C ALA A 166 -0.83 -0.99 41.21
N THR A 167 -0.78 0.21 40.62
CA THR A 167 -1.11 1.48 41.27
C THR A 167 -2.63 1.61 41.44
N GLU A 168 -3.06 2.65 42.15
CA GLU A 168 -4.48 2.89 42.41
C GLU A 168 -5.28 3.06 41.10
N GLY A 169 -6.40 2.34 40.98
CA GLY A 169 -7.22 2.30 39.77
C GLY A 169 -6.70 1.41 38.63
N ARG A 170 -5.48 0.84 38.72
CA ARG A 170 -4.85 0.05 37.63
C ARG A 170 -4.89 -1.48 37.83
N ALA A 171 -5.80 -1.97 38.66
CA ALA A 171 -5.91 -3.40 38.97
C ALA A 171 -6.43 -4.28 37.81
N GLN A 172 -7.06 -3.70 36.78
CA GLN A 172 -7.59 -4.47 35.63
C GLN A 172 -6.44 -5.13 34.86
N SER A 173 -6.57 -6.43 34.59
CA SER A 173 -5.54 -7.25 33.97
C SER A 173 -6.12 -8.32 33.07
N VAL A 174 -5.36 -8.67 32.03
CA VAL A 174 -5.46 -9.97 31.36
C VAL A 174 -4.94 -11.02 32.34
N ALA A 175 -5.69 -12.09 32.59
CA ALA A 175 -5.32 -13.13 33.53
C ALA A 175 -5.44 -14.54 32.96
N ILE A 176 -4.55 -15.43 33.40
CA ILE A 176 -4.62 -16.87 33.17
C ILE A 176 -4.61 -17.58 34.53
N GLY A 177 -5.57 -18.46 34.75
CA GLY A 177 -5.73 -19.22 35.99
C GLY A 177 -4.69 -20.32 36.17
N ALA A 178 -4.63 -20.85 37.39
CA ALA A 178 -3.88 -22.05 37.75
C ALA A 178 -4.46 -23.33 37.12
N ASP A 179 -5.71 -23.28 36.65
CA ASP A 179 -6.41 -24.29 35.84
C ASP A 179 -6.12 -24.19 34.34
N GLY A 180 -5.45 -23.12 33.89
CA GLY A 180 -5.11 -22.85 32.50
C GLY A 180 -6.11 -21.96 31.75
N LEU A 181 -7.29 -21.68 32.31
CA LEU A 181 -8.31 -20.87 31.63
C LEU A 181 -7.95 -19.38 31.65
N GLY A 182 -8.30 -18.67 30.58
CA GLY A 182 -8.05 -17.24 30.42
C GLY A 182 -9.28 -16.37 30.64
N GLY A 183 -9.07 -15.15 31.13
CA GLY A 183 -10.13 -14.18 31.37
C GLY A 183 -9.60 -12.79 31.74
N LEU A 184 -10.52 -11.92 32.16
CA LEU A 184 -10.19 -10.61 32.74
C LEU A 184 -10.31 -10.70 34.26
N ALA A 185 -9.44 -9.98 34.97
CA ALA A 185 -9.37 -10.00 36.43
C ALA A 185 -8.99 -8.63 37.00
N GLN A 186 -9.50 -8.30 38.18
CA GLN A 186 -8.91 -7.27 39.04
C GLN A 186 -7.85 -7.90 39.96
N VAL A 187 -6.58 -7.68 39.66
CA VAL A 187 -5.45 -8.26 40.39
C VAL A 187 -4.88 -7.23 41.37
N PHE A 188 -5.03 -7.53 42.66
CA PHE A 188 -4.56 -6.70 43.76
C PHE A 188 -3.39 -7.36 44.49
N LEU A 189 -2.59 -6.55 45.18
CA LEU A 189 -1.66 -7.02 46.21
C LEU A 189 -2.43 -7.44 47.46
N GLU A 190 -2.12 -8.62 47.99
CA GLU A 190 -2.38 -9.00 49.38
C GLU A 190 -1.02 -9.32 50.01
N GLY A 191 -0.59 -8.51 50.97
CA GLY A 191 0.69 -8.69 51.62
C GLY A 191 0.85 -7.90 52.91
N GLU A 192 1.75 -8.39 53.76
CA GLU A 192 2.01 -7.90 55.10
C GLU A 192 3.52 -7.95 55.40
N VAL A 193 3.96 -7.06 56.29
CA VAL A 193 5.30 -7.02 56.86
C VAL A 193 5.20 -7.01 58.38
N THR A 194 5.93 -7.92 59.04
CA THR A 194 5.97 -8.06 60.50
C THR A 194 7.35 -7.69 61.02
N LEU A 195 7.39 -6.70 61.93
CA LEU A 195 8.62 -6.17 62.54
C LEU A 195 8.80 -6.76 63.95
N PRO A 196 10.02 -6.73 64.53
CA PRO A 196 10.25 -7.20 65.89
C PRO A 196 9.34 -6.51 66.91
N GLY A 197 8.50 -7.28 67.60
CA GLY A 197 7.58 -6.77 68.63
C GLY A 197 6.35 -6.02 68.10
N SER A 198 6.13 -5.96 66.78
CA SER A 198 4.90 -5.39 66.19
C SER A 198 3.87 -6.46 65.83
N GLY A 199 2.62 -6.03 65.61
CA GLY A 199 1.69 -6.81 64.78
C GLY A 199 2.05 -6.72 63.29
N PRO A 200 1.38 -7.47 62.41
CA PRO A 200 1.54 -7.34 60.96
C PRO A 200 1.08 -5.95 60.50
N LEU A 201 1.89 -5.32 59.66
CA LEU A 201 1.59 -4.06 58.97
C LEU A 201 1.26 -4.36 57.51
N LYS A 202 0.28 -3.65 56.93
CA LYS A 202 -0.12 -3.85 55.54
C LYS A 202 0.98 -3.41 54.57
N LEU A 203 1.34 -4.28 53.62
CA LEU A 203 2.16 -3.92 52.48
C LEU A 203 1.27 -3.25 51.41
N SER A 204 1.60 -2.05 50.97
CA SER A 204 0.81 -1.27 50.02
C SER A 204 1.37 -1.25 48.59
N GLY A 205 2.56 -1.82 48.36
CA GLY A 205 3.12 -2.00 47.02
C GLY A 205 4.23 -3.05 46.95
N VAL A 206 4.44 -3.62 45.77
CA VAL A 206 5.59 -4.47 45.41
C VAL A 206 6.14 -3.95 44.08
N ASN A 207 7.41 -3.55 44.04
CA ASN A 207 8.09 -3.00 42.85
C ASN A 207 7.24 -1.98 42.08
N THR A 208 6.59 -1.04 42.78
CA THR A 208 5.59 -0.14 42.20
C THR A 208 6.18 1.22 41.79
N PRO A 209 5.80 1.80 40.63
CA PRO A 209 6.20 3.16 40.25
C PRO A 209 5.69 4.24 41.20
N GLN A 210 4.63 3.97 41.97
CA GLN A 210 4.04 4.94 42.89
C GLN A 210 3.58 4.25 44.18
N LEU A 211 4.10 4.67 45.33
CA LEU A 211 3.70 4.18 46.64
C LEU A 211 2.70 5.15 47.29
N THR A 212 1.61 4.60 47.85
CA THR A 212 0.56 5.39 48.51
C THR A 212 1.06 6.15 49.73
N ARG A 213 0.44 7.29 50.05
CA ARG A 213 0.62 8.01 51.32
C ARG A 213 0.48 7.05 52.51
N ASP A 214 1.28 7.25 53.55
CA ASP A 214 1.34 6.41 54.76
C ASP A 214 1.70 4.92 54.53
N GLY A 215 2.06 4.54 53.30
CA GLY A 215 2.28 3.16 52.89
C GLY A 215 3.70 2.62 53.15
N ILE A 216 3.82 1.30 53.06
CA ILE A 216 5.09 0.55 53.04
C ILE A 216 5.11 -0.30 51.76
N GLY A 217 6.11 -0.09 50.92
CA GLY A 217 6.35 -0.85 49.69
C GLY A 217 7.56 -1.78 49.81
N LEU A 218 7.50 -2.95 49.18
CA LEU A 218 8.63 -3.85 49.00
C LEU A 218 9.24 -3.63 47.61
N PHE A 219 10.53 -3.35 47.56
CA PHE A 219 11.33 -3.30 46.34
C PHE A 219 12.35 -4.45 46.39
N THR A 220 12.62 -5.06 45.24
CA THR A 220 13.43 -6.28 45.12
C THR A 220 14.57 -6.08 44.13
N ASP A 221 15.50 -7.02 44.05
CA ASP A 221 16.61 -6.98 43.09
C ASP A 221 16.19 -6.96 41.61
N VAL A 222 14.93 -7.31 41.29
CA VAL A 222 14.34 -7.12 39.95
C VAL A 222 13.72 -5.73 39.74
N TRP A 223 13.75 -4.80 40.70
CA TRP A 223 13.23 -3.43 40.52
C TRP A 223 13.89 -2.74 39.32
N GLY A 224 15.22 -2.67 39.28
CA GLY A 224 15.97 -2.14 38.13
C GLY A 224 16.68 -0.81 38.39
N PRO A 225 17.03 -0.05 37.33
CA PRO A 225 17.86 1.15 37.44
C PRO A 225 17.17 2.42 37.98
N ALA A 226 15.84 2.49 38.10
CA ALA A 226 15.19 3.71 38.58
C ALA A 226 15.43 3.92 40.09
N PRO A 227 15.76 5.15 40.55
CA PRO A 227 16.08 5.39 41.95
C PRO A 227 14.83 5.29 42.83
N HIS A 228 14.99 4.80 44.07
CA HIS A 228 13.88 4.61 45.03
C HIS A 228 13.23 5.94 45.46
N THR A 229 13.83 7.08 45.12
CA THR A 229 13.23 8.40 45.30
C THR A 229 11.94 8.58 44.48
N LYS A 230 11.80 7.92 43.32
CA LYS A 230 10.65 8.14 42.41
C LYS A 230 9.31 7.64 42.98
N PRO A 231 9.18 6.39 43.49
CA PRO A 231 7.91 5.92 44.07
C PRO A 231 7.46 6.68 45.32
N VAL A 232 8.35 7.48 45.92
CA VAL A 232 8.06 8.34 47.07
C VAL A 232 8.11 9.84 46.76
N THR A 233 8.06 10.23 45.48
CA THR A 233 8.00 11.64 45.08
C THR A 233 6.92 12.40 45.85
N GLY A 234 7.27 13.56 46.40
CA GLY A 234 6.36 14.38 47.23
C GLY A 234 6.04 13.79 48.60
N ALA A 235 6.84 12.87 49.14
CA ALA A 235 6.70 12.40 50.52
C ALA A 235 7.21 13.45 51.53
N GLU A 236 6.50 13.61 52.63
CA GLU A 236 6.93 14.50 53.73
C GLU A 236 8.06 13.87 54.56
N ARG A 237 8.03 12.54 54.70
CA ARG A 237 8.99 11.72 55.45
C ARG A 237 9.15 10.35 54.79
N VAL A 238 10.37 9.83 54.73
CA VAL A 238 10.71 8.54 54.09
C VAL A 238 11.68 7.77 54.97
N THR A 239 11.51 6.45 55.05
CA THR A 239 12.55 5.54 55.58
C THR A 239 12.75 4.37 54.62
N GLU A 240 14.00 4.14 54.21
CA GLU A 240 14.46 2.97 53.46
C GLU A 240 15.12 1.97 54.43
N VAL A 241 14.74 0.69 54.33
CA VAL A 241 15.30 -0.40 55.11
C VAL A 241 15.75 -1.50 54.16
N ARG A 242 17.07 -1.66 54.00
CA ARG A 242 17.65 -2.71 53.15
C ARG A 242 17.78 -4.00 53.93
N MET A 243 17.44 -5.11 53.28
CA MET A 243 17.37 -6.43 53.88
C MET A 243 18.01 -7.51 53.00
N ARG A 244 18.63 -8.50 53.65
CA ARG A 244 19.13 -9.72 53.01
C ARG A 244 18.68 -10.94 53.79
N GLY A 245 17.99 -11.88 53.14
CA GLY A 245 17.50 -13.11 53.78
C GLY A 245 16.58 -12.88 54.99
N GLY A 246 15.70 -11.87 54.94
CA GLY A 246 14.80 -11.52 56.05
C GLY A 246 15.48 -10.83 57.24
N ARG A 247 16.70 -10.33 57.08
CA ARG A 247 17.39 -9.52 58.10
C ARG A 247 17.77 -8.14 57.58
N VAL A 248 17.58 -7.11 58.41
CA VAL A 248 17.97 -5.73 58.14
C VAL A 248 19.49 -5.62 58.05
N THR A 249 19.99 -5.06 56.96
CA THR A 249 21.41 -4.77 56.73
C THR A 249 21.72 -3.28 56.81
N GLU A 250 20.74 -2.41 56.53
CA GLU A 250 20.90 -0.95 56.50
C GLU A 250 19.55 -0.26 56.76
N VAL A 251 19.56 0.90 57.40
CA VAL A 251 18.39 1.78 57.61
C VAL A 251 18.79 3.21 57.27
N ARG A 252 17.98 3.91 56.47
CA ARG A 252 18.20 5.30 56.04
C ARG A 252 16.89 6.09 56.18
N HIS A 253 16.94 7.31 56.73
CA HIS A 253 15.76 8.20 56.79
C HIS A 253 15.60 9.06 55.52
N ALA A 254 15.88 8.44 54.37
CA ALA A 254 15.73 8.97 53.02
C ALA A 254 15.72 7.79 52.04
N ALA A 255 15.09 7.95 50.87
CA ALA A 255 15.19 6.98 49.78
C ALA A 255 16.59 7.01 49.14
N GLY A 256 17.10 5.83 48.80
CA GLY A 256 18.33 5.65 48.03
C GLY A 256 18.15 5.92 46.54
N SER A 257 19.29 6.03 45.86
CA SER A 257 19.40 6.10 44.40
C SER A 257 20.29 5.00 43.81
N ASP A 258 20.83 4.14 44.67
CA ASP A 258 21.69 3.01 44.37
C ASP A 258 20.87 1.74 44.09
N PRO A 259 21.08 1.03 42.95
CA PRO A 259 20.32 -0.17 42.59
C PRO A 259 20.38 -1.28 43.63
N ILE A 260 19.28 -2.01 43.80
CA ILE A 260 19.14 -3.12 44.76
C ILE A 260 20.03 -4.31 44.34
N PRO A 261 21.04 -4.71 45.13
CA PRO A 261 21.92 -5.83 44.77
C PRO A 261 21.20 -7.19 44.77
N ALA A 262 21.67 -8.11 43.91
CA ALA A 262 21.11 -9.46 43.78
C ALA A 262 21.00 -10.22 45.12
N GLY A 263 19.83 -10.82 45.36
CA GLY A 263 19.48 -11.50 46.60
C GLY A 263 19.25 -10.55 47.80
N THR A 264 19.02 -9.26 47.56
CA THR A 264 18.59 -8.28 48.58
C THR A 264 17.23 -7.68 48.24
N SER A 265 16.65 -6.98 49.20
CA SER A 265 15.36 -6.29 49.06
C SER A 265 15.37 -5.02 49.91
N VAL A 266 14.42 -4.14 49.66
CA VAL A 266 14.26 -2.85 50.32
C VAL A 266 12.80 -2.73 50.75
N LEU A 267 12.56 -2.41 52.02
CA LEU A 267 11.27 -1.83 52.45
C LEU A 267 11.40 -0.32 52.39
N LEU A 268 10.41 0.33 51.78
CA LEU A 268 10.37 1.77 51.62
C LEU A 268 9.05 2.29 52.17
N GLY A 269 9.12 3.10 53.24
CA GLY A 269 7.95 3.67 53.91
C GLY A 269 7.80 5.16 53.60
N ARG A 270 6.56 5.63 53.42
CA ARG A 270 6.20 7.07 53.39
C ARG A 270 5.40 7.42 54.65
N GLU A 271 5.54 8.65 55.15
CA GLU A 271 4.77 9.20 56.28
C GLU A 271 4.64 8.22 57.48
N ALA A 272 3.44 7.74 57.87
CA ALA A 272 3.30 6.79 58.98
C ALA A 272 3.97 5.43 58.72
N GLY A 273 4.10 5.02 57.46
CA GLY A 273 4.91 3.87 57.05
C GLY A 273 6.42 4.12 57.22
N ALA A 274 6.88 5.36 57.02
CA ALA A 274 8.26 5.74 57.32
C ALA A 274 8.55 5.66 58.82
N ASP A 275 7.64 6.19 59.65
CA ASP A 275 7.74 6.11 61.13
C ASP A 275 7.77 4.66 61.61
N SER A 276 6.93 3.81 61.03
CA SER A 276 6.85 2.38 61.35
C SER A 276 8.14 1.62 61.05
N LEU A 277 8.87 2.00 59.99
CA LEU A 277 10.16 1.40 59.65
C LEU A 277 11.34 2.01 60.43
N ALA A 278 11.23 3.26 60.88
CA ALA A 278 12.32 4.00 61.54
C ALA A 278 12.78 3.41 62.89
N VAL A 279 12.02 2.48 63.47
CA VAL A 279 12.38 1.79 64.73
C VAL A 279 13.41 0.66 64.56
N LEU A 280 13.61 0.19 63.31
CA LEU A 280 14.41 -0.98 62.98
C LEU A 280 15.92 -0.73 63.09
N ARG A 281 16.68 -1.80 63.30
CA ARG A 281 18.14 -1.79 63.50
C ARG A 281 18.82 -2.88 62.68
N VAL A 282 20.08 -2.67 62.34
CA VAL A 282 20.89 -3.67 61.63
C VAL A 282 20.96 -4.97 62.44
N GLY A 283 20.61 -6.08 61.80
CA GLY A 283 20.50 -7.41 62.41
C GLY A 283 19.07 -7.86 62.70
N ASP A 284 18.10 -6.94 62.81
CA ASP A 284 16.70 -7.25 63.10
C ASP A 284 16.11 -8.22 62.07
N ALA A 285 15.26 -9.14 62.54
CA ALA A 285 14.53 -10.07 61.69
C ALA A 285 13.19 -9.46 61.28
N VAL A 286 12.93 -9.39 59.97
CA VAL A 286 11.70 -8.86 59.39
C VAL A 286 11.09 -9.92 58.49
N SER A 287 9.83 -10.26 58.73
CA SER A 287 9.08 -11.18 57.89
C SER A 287 8.24 -10.39 56.89
N VAL A 288 8.27 -10.78 55.61
CA VAL A 288 7.41 -10.21 54.56
C VAL A 288 6.73 -11.36 53.83
N ALA A 289 5.41 -11.29 53.72
CA ALA A 289 4.61 -12.24 52.96
C ALA A 289 3.72 -11.48 51.99
N TYR A 290 3.69 -11.87 50.72
CA TYR A 290 2.84 -11.24 49.71
C TYR A 290 2.43 -12.23 48.63
N ARG A 291 1.27 -11.98 48.02
CA ARG A 291 0.67 -12.78 46.94
C ARG A 291 -0.31 -11.94 46.12
N PRO A 292 -0.62 -12.33 44.87
CA PRO A 292 -1.75 -11.74 44.17
C PRO A 292 -3.07 -12.22 44.81
N ARG A 293 -4.06 -11.32 44.82
CA ARG A 293 -5.46 -11.58 45.18
C ARG A 293 -6.34 -11.06 44.05
N ALA A 294 -7.13 -11.93 43.46
CA ALA A 294 -8.01 -11.61 42.33
C ALA A 294 -9.43 -12.11 42.53
N ASP A 295 -10.37 -11.50 41.80
CA ASP A 295 -11.72 -12.00 41.54
C ASP A 295 -11.73 -13.25 40.64
N PHE A 296 -10.71 -13.41 39.79
CA PHE A 296 -10.47 -14.58 38.93
C PHE A 296 -9.81 -15.78 39.66
N GLY A 297 -10.02 -15.91 40.97
CA GLY A 297 -9.51 -17.04 41.76
C GLY A 297 -7.98 -17.10 41.87
N LYS A 298 -7.39 -18.29 41.67
CA LYS A 298 -5.92 -18.48 41.71
C LYS A 298 -5.30 -18.15 40.34
N VAL A 299 -4.93 -16.88 40.18
CA VAL A 299 -4.18 -16.38 39.03
C VAL A 299 -2.76 -16.95 39.01
N ALA A 300 -2.32 -17.44 37.84
CA ALA A 300 -0.97 -17.93 37.59
C ALA A 300 -0.16 -16.99 36.66
N VAL A 301 -0.84 -16.21 35.81
CA VAL A 301 -0.26 -15.12 35.01
C VAL A 301 -1.21 -13.94 35.02
N ALA A 302 -0.67 -12.73 35.14
CA ALA A 302 -1.41 -11.50 34.89
C ALA A 302 -0.51 -10.45 34.25
N VAL A 303 -1.10 -9.62 33.38
CA VAL A 303 -0.50 -8.38 32.89
C VAL A 303 -1.58 -7.30 32.85
N GLY A 304 -1.26 -6.13 33.41
CA GLY A 304 -2.15 -4.96 33.48
C GLY A 304 -2.62 -4.46 32.10
N GLY A 305 -3.72 -3.72 32.11
CA GLY A 305 -4.25 -3.06 30.92
C GLY A 305 -5.16 -1.89 31.25
N GLY A 306 -5.93 -1.44 30.27
CA GLY A 306 -6.80 -0.28 30.36
C GLY A 306 -8.29 -0.62 30.34
N GLN A 307 -8.92 -0.32 29.22
CA GLN A 307 -10.38 -0.32 29.05
C GLN A 307 -10.90 -1.72 28.72
N VAL A 308 -11.98 -2.14 29.39
CA VAL A 308 -12.72 -3.36 29.01
C VAL A 308 -13.50 -3.07 27.73
N LEU A 309 -13.13 -3.76 26.64
CA LEU A 309 -13.69 -3.60 25.29
C LEU A 309 -14.96 -4.44 25.10
N VAL A 310 -14.96 -5.66 25.63
CA VAL A 310 -16.08 -6.60 25.59
C VAL A 310 -16.23 -7.21 26.97
N ASP A 311 -17.47 -7.32 27.44
CA ASP A 311 -17.84 -7.84 28.75
C ASP A 311 -19.07 -8.74 28.61
N ASN A 312 -18.95 -10.01 29.02
CA ASN A 312 -19.96 -11.06 28.88
C ASN A 312 -20.64 -11.09 27.49
N GLY A 313 -19.83 -10.97 26.44
CA GLY A 313 -20.25 -10.95 25.04
C GLY A 313 -20.85 -9.63 24.54
N THR A 314 -20.85 -8.56 25.35
CA THR A 314 -21.39 -7.23 25.00
C THR A 314 -20.25 -6.25 24.78
N VAL A 315 -20.22 -5.57 23.62
CA VAL A 315 -19.23 -4.52 23.32
C VAL A 315 -19.50 -3.29 24.18
N ARG A 316 -18.50 -2.84 24.93
CA ARG A 316 -18.53 -1.57 25.66
C ARG A 316 -18.29 -0.43 24.68
N ARG A 317 -19.03 0.68 24.85
CA ARG A 317 -18.98 1.84 23.95
C ARG A 317 -18.38 3.05 24.64
N PHE A 318 -17.61 3.81 23.88
CA PHE A 318 -16.85 4.98 24.33
C PHE A 318 -17.19 6.18 23.46
N THR A 319 -17.30 7.36 24.06
CA THR A 319 -17.82 8.57 23.39
C THR A 319 -16.94 9.81 23.55
N GLU A 320 -15.88 9.76 24.37
CA GLU A 320 -15.08 10.94 24.75
C GLU A 320 -13.57 10.63 24.87
N GLY A 321 -12.73 11.65 24.61
CA GLY A 321 -11.27 11.60 24.75
C GLY A 321 -10.55 10.68 23.75
N ASP A 322 -9.28 10.35 24.02
CA ASP A 322 -8.40 9.54 23.15
C ASP A 322 -8.87 8.08 22.90
N THR A 323 -10.02 7.70 23.46
CA THR A 323 -10.68 6.41 23.23
C THR A 323 -11.42 6.35 21.90
N VAL A 324 -11.92 7.49 21.39
CA VAL A 324 -12.63 7.59 20.09
C VAL A 324 -11.73 8.04 18.93
N THR A 325 -10.44 8.31 19.20
CA THR A 325 -9.45 8.61 18.15
C THR A 325 -8.87 7.30 17.60
N ALA A 326 -8.86 7.14 16.27
CA ALA A 326 -8.21 6.00 15.63
C ALA A 326 -6.67 6.09 15.75
N THR A 327 -6.04 5.01 16.20
CA THR A 327 -4.57 4.88 16.29
C THR A 327 -4.19 3.39 16.37
N SER A 328 -2.90 3.07 16.43
CA SER A 328 -2.43 1.71 16.68
C SER A 328 -2.98 1.19 18.03
N ARG A 329 -3.48 -0.03 18.06
CA ARG A 329 -4.11 -0.63 19.25
C ARG A 329 -3.59 -2.04 19.50
N THR A 330 -3.46 -2.40 20.76
CA THR A 330 -3.19 -3.76 21.21
C THR A 330 -4.35 -4.22 22.09
N ALA A 331 -4.89 -5.41 21.85
CA ALA A 331 -5.98 -5.97 22.64
C ALA A 331 -5.76 -7.47 22.92
N VAL A 332 -6.30 -7.93 24.05
CA VAL A 332 -6.36 -9.34 24.40
C VAL A 332 -7.76 -9.70 24.89
N GLY A 333 -8.28 -10.85 24.49
CA GLY A 333 -9.59 -11.31 24.91
C GLY A 333 -9.75 -12.82 24.84
N PHE A 334 -10.87 -13.33 25.34
CA PHE A 334 -11.10 -14.75 25.56
C PHE A 334 -12.51 -15.18 25.15
N SER A 335 -12.66 -16.44 24.75
CA SER A 335 -13.96 -17.11 24.54
C SER A 335 -14.79 -17.17 25.84
N ALA A 336 -16.09 -17.44 25.71
CA ALA A 336 -17.02 -17.51 26.86
C ALA A 336 -16.67 -18.61 27.88
N ASP A 337 -15.89 -19.61 27.48
CA ASP A 337 -15.41 -20.71 28.34
C ASP A 337 -13.94 -20.57 28.74
N GLY A 338 -13.29 -19.45 28.39
CA GLY A 338 -11.90 -19.17 28.73
C GLY A 338 -10.85 -20.04 28.03
N ARG A 339 -11.22 -20.88 27.05
CA ARG A 339 -10.28 -21.78 26.36
C ARG A 339 -9.56 -21.14 25.17
N THR A 340 -10.20 -20.26 24.42
CA THR A 340 -9.56 -19.58 23.29
C THR A 340 -9.15 -18.18 23.71
N MET A 341 -7.89 -17.84 23.48
CA MET A 341 -7.31 -16.52 23.68
C MET A 341 -7.04 -15.86 22.32
N PHE A 342 -7.47 -14.60 22.18
CA PHE A 342 -7.26 -13.76 21.02
C PHE A 342 -6.29 -12.64 21.42
N MET A 343 -5.19 -12.46 20.70
CA MET A 343 -4.24 -11.36 20.89
C MET A 343 -4.15 -10.59 19.57
N VAL A 344 -4.48 -9.31 19.59
CA VAL A 344 -4.62 -8.46 18.40
C VAL A 344 -3.66 -7.30 18.48
N ALA A 345 -2.91 -7.07 17.41
CA ALA A 345 -2.22 -5.82 17.13
C ALA A 345 -2.82 -5.19 15.88
N ILE A 346 -3.10 -3.89 15.94
CA ILE A 346 -3.58 -3.07 14.84
C ILE A 346 -2.52 -2.01 14.57
N ASP A 347 -1.95 -2.00 13.37
CA ASP A 347 -1.02 -0.95 12.96
C ASP A 347 -1.77 0.38 12.83
N GLY A 348 -1.11 1.52 13.04
CA GLY A 348 -1.80 2.83 12.99
C GLY A 348 -0.89 4.01 12.66
N LYS A 349 -1.49 5.18 12.44
CA LYS A 349 -0.81 6.43 12.06
C LYS A 349 0.12 6.33 10.82
N GLN A 350 -0.15 5.38 9.92
CA GLN A 350 0.58 5.18 8.66
C GLN A 350 -0.41 5.20 7.48
N THR A 351 0.05 5.53 6.27
CA THR A 351 -0.83 5.56 5.07
C THR A 351 -1.58 4.23 4.88
N ASP A 352 -0.89 3.11 5.10
CA ASP A 352 -1.42 1.75 5.01
C ASP A 352 -2.48 1.38 6.06
N SER A 353 -2.57 2.13 7.16
CA SER A 353 -3.47 1.88 8.29
C SER A 353 -3.61 3.10 9.19
N ARG A 354 -4.83 3.65 9.29
CA ARG A 354 -5.13 4.68 10.31
C ARG A 354 -5.09 4.13 11.73
N GLY A 355 -5.37 2.83 11.88
CA GLY A 355 -5.60 2.16 13.16
C GLY A 355 -7.09 2.01 13.48
N MET A 356 -7.42 1.80 14.76
CA MET A 356 -8.80 1.69 15.25
C MET A 356 -9.05 2.57 16.47
N ASP A 357 -10.30 3.01 16.65
CA ASP A 357 -10.78 3.49 17.95
C ASP A 357 -11.13 2.30 18.88
N LEU A 358 -11.52 2.55 20.14
CA LEU A 358 -11.88 1.46 21.06
C LEU A 358 -13.24 0.79 20.76
N ASN A 359 -14.15 1.46 20.04
CA ASN A 359 -15.42 0.89 19.61
C ASN A 359 -15.21 -0.13 18.48
N GLU A 360 -14.44 0.25 17.46
CA GLU A 360 -14.05 -0.60 16.33
C GLU A 360 -13.24 -1.80 16.78
N LEU A 361 -12.31 -1.60 17.72
CA LEU A 361 -11.53 -2.65 18.34
C LEU A 361 -12.41 -3.60 19.15
N GLY A 362 -13.39 -3.07 19.89
CA GLY A 362 -14.39 -3.87 20.61
C GLY A 362 -15.27 -4.71 19.67
N ASP A 363 -15.72 -4.14 18.55
CA ASP A 363 -16.46 -4.86 17.50
C ASP A 363 -15.60 -5.92 16.80
N LEU A 364 -14.31 -5.66 16.54
CA LEU A 364 -13.37 -6.65 16.04
C LEU A 364 -13.20 -7.81 17.04
N MET A 365 -12.89 -7.52 18.31
CA MET A 365 -12.72 -8.54 19.35
C MET A 365 -13.98 -9.39 19.51
N LYS A 366 -15.17 -8.76 19.48
CA LYS A 366 -16.45 -9.47 19.50
C LYS A 366 -16.66 -10.34 18.26
N GLY A 367 -16.31 -9.85 17.07
CA GLY A 367 -16.42 -10.58 15.81
C GLY A 367 -15.45 -11.76 15.67
N LEU A 368 -14.27 -11.67 16.29
CA LEU A 368 -13.34 -12.80 16.45
C LEU A 368 -13.88 -13.90 17.39
N GLY A 369 -14.89 -13.61 18.20
CA GLY A 369 -15.53 -14.53 19.13
C GLY A 369 -15.20 -14.29 20.61
N ALA A 370 -14.55 -13.18 20.96
CA ALA A 370 -14.30 -12.85 22.36
C ALA A 370 -15.62 -12.57 23.11
N ALA A 371 -15.77 -13.20 24.27
CA ALA A 371 -16.79 -12.86 25.26
C ALA A 371 -16.29 -11.77 26.21
N ASN A 372 -15.00 -11.76 26.55
CA ASN A 372 -14.38 -10.72 27.36
C ASN A 372 -13.10 -10.24 26.67
N ALA A 373 -12.84 -8.93 26.63
CA ALA A 373 -11.63 -8.37 26.03
C ALA A 373 -11.19 -7.05 26.69
N LEU A 374 -9.88 -6.82 26.75
CA LEU A 374 -9.22 -5.66 27.36
C LEU A 374 -8.30 -4.98 26.33
N ASN A 375 -8.30 -3.64 26.32
CA ASN A 375 -7.32 -2.84 25.62
C ASN A 375 -6.02 -2.77 26.44
N MET A 376 -4.89 -3.02 25.78
CA MET A 376 -3.53 -2.95 26.33
C MET A 376 -2.90 -1.57 25.99
N ASP A 377 -1.60 -1.37 26.25
CA ASP A 377 -0.93 -0.16 25.77
C ASP A 377 -0.86 -0.11 24.24
N GLY A 378 -0.88 1.10 23.67
CA GLY A 378 -1.13 1.35 22.24
C GLY A 378 -0.17 2.32 21.57
N GLY A 379 -0.55 2.83 20.39
CA GLY A 379 0.28 3.72 19.60
C GLY A 379 1.60 3.06 19.21
N GLY A 380 2.72 3.74 19.40
CA GLY A 380 4.04 3.18 19.08
C GLY A 380 4.45 1.98 19.93
N SER A 381 3.79 1.74 21.06
CA SER A 381 4.00 0.52 21.85
C SER A 381 3.41 -0.72 21.17
N THR A 382 2.40 -0.57 20.30
CA THR A 382 1.71 -1.68 19.64
C THR A 382 2.67 -2.51 18.80
N THR A 383 2.95 -3.72 19.30
CA THR A 383 3.96 -4.61 18.73
C THR A 383 3.50 -6.06 18.87
N MET A 384 3.46 -6.80 17.76
CA MET A 384 3.32 -8.26 17.74
C MET A 384 4.59 -8.88 17.15
N ALA A 385 5.06 -9.97 17.77
CA ALA A 385 6.20 -10.76 17.30
C ALA A 385 5.86 -12.26 17.28
N ALA A 386 6.41 -13.02 16.32
CA ALA A 386 6.21 -14.46 16.20
C ALA A 386 7.38 -15.16 15.48
N ARG A 387 7.70 -16.39 15.90
CA ARG A 387 8.62 -17.32 15.23
C ARG A 387 7.82 -18.19 14.26
N LEU A 388 7.78 -17.78 13.00
CA LEU A 388 7.07 -18.52 11.95
C LEU A 388 7.73 -19.90 11.71
N PRO A 389 7.02 -20.89 11.12
CA PRO A 389 7.51 -22.26 11.04
C PRO A 389 8.90 -22.41 10.41
N GLY A 390 9.80 -23.04 11.16
CA GLY A 390 11.19 -23.27 10.74
C GLY A 390 12.11 -22.04 10.80
N GLU A 391 11.63 -20.87 11.25
CA GLU A 391 12.50 -19.72 11.51
C GLU A 391 13.26 -19.90 12.84
N ALA A 392 14.49 -19.39 12.92
CA ALA A 392 15.33 -19.51 14.11
C ALA A 392 14.85 -18.61 15.29
N THR A 393 14.24 -17.48 14.99
CA THR A 393 13.99 -16.37 15.94
C THR A 393 12.55 -15.88 15.90
N THR A 394 12.09 -15.35 17.04
CA THR A 394 10.81 -14.64 17.16
C THR A 394 10.96 -13.24 16.56
N GLY A 395 10.49 -13.05 15.34
CA GLY A 395 10.64 -11.79 14.59
C GLY A 395 9.44 -10.86 14.72
N LEU A 396 9.63 -9.58 14.40
CA LEU A 396 8.56 -8.58 14.31
C LEU A 396 7.53 -8.96 13.23
N ILE A 397 6.24 -8.77 13.52
CA ILE A 397 5.10 -9.14 12.66
C ILE A 397 4.19 -7.94 12.33
N SER A 398 4.08 -6.97 13.24
CA SER A 398 3.35 -5.71 13.07
C SER A 398 4.19 -4.59 12.46
N SER A 399 3.56 -3.46 12.12
CA SER A 399 4.23 -2.21 11.68
C SER A 399 4.12 -1.14 12.78
N PRO A 400 5.18 -0.91 13.59
CA PRO A 400 5.14 0.06 14.69
C PRO A 400 5.00 1.51 14.19
N SER A 401 4.05 2.25 14.76
CA SER A 401 3.69 3.61 14.29
C SER A 401 4.75 4.69 14.52
N ASP A 402 5.81 4.39 15.27
CA ASP A 402 6.94 5.30 15.49
C ASP A 402 8.04 5.10 14.40
N GLY A 403 7.73 4.36 13.33
CA GLY A 403 8.69 3.98 12.27
C GLY A 403 9.71 2.92 12.68
N SER A 404 9.75 2.56 13.97
CA SER A 404 10.59 1.51 14.53
C SER A 404 9.96 0.93 15.80
N GLU A 405 10.34 -0.30 16.16
CA GLU A 405 9.82 -0.99 17.35
C GLU A 405 10.23 -0.23 18.64
N ARG A 406 9.24 0.29 19.36
CA ARG A 406 9.43 1.00 20.63
C ARG A 406 9.91 0.05 21.72
N GLN A 407 10.75 0.55 22.63
CA GLN A 407 11.09 -0.15 23.86
C GLN A 407 9.94 0.00 24.87
N VAL A 408 9.40 -1.13 25.35
CA VAL A 408 8.29 -1.18 26.32
C VAL A 408 8.73 -1.88 27.61
N ALA A 409 7.98 -1.70 28.70
CA ALA A 409 8.34 -2.27 30.01
C ALA A 409 8.14 -3.80 30.09
N ASN A 410 6.97 -4.30 29.63
CA ASN A 410 6.61 -5.72 29.68
C ASN A 410 5.73 -6.17 28.50
N GLY A 411 5.37 -7.45 28.51
CA GLY A 411 4.46 -8.05 27.53
C GLY A 411 3.85 -9.37 27.98
N LEU A 412 3.03 -9.95 27.10
CA LEU A 412 2.55 -11.33 27.20
C LEU A 412 3.28 -12.19 26.16
N GLY A 413 3.88 -13.29 26.63
CA GLY A 413 4.58 -14.26 25.79
C GLY A 413 3.84 -15.60 25.73
N LEU A 414 3.84 -16.19 24.54
CA LEU A 414 3.37 -17.55 24.25
C LEU A 414 4.59 -18.46 24.08
N PHE A 415 4.55 -19.61 24.73
CA PHE A 415 5.65 -20.56 24.86
C PHE A 415 5.17 -21.95 24.43
N ALA A 416 5.87 -22.58 23.49
CA ALA A 416 5.67 -23.99 23.18
C ALA A 416 6.61 -24.86 24.02
N ALA A 417 6.12 -26.02 24.44
CA ALA A 417 6.96 -27.12 24.92
C ALA A 417 7.94 -27.55 23.81
N PRO A 418 9.16 -28.02 24.15
CA PRO A 418 10.09 -28.55 23.16
C PRO A 418 9.47 -29.70 22.37
N GLY A 419 9.53 -29.62 21.04
CA GLY A 419 9.15 -30.71 20.16
C GLY A 419 10.24 -31.79 20.07
N SER A 420 9.97 -32.80 19.24
CA SER A 420 10.84 -33.97 19.05
C SER A 420 12.24 -33.66 18.51
N GLY A 421 12.46 -32.47 17.94
CA GLY A 421 13.68 -32.13 17.20
C GLY A 421 13.84 -32.90 15.88
N ALA A 422 12.86 -33.73 15.50
CA ALA A 422 12.85 -34.46 14.24
C ALA A 422 12.10 -33.67 13.15
N VAL A 423 12.49 -33.85 11.89
CA VAL A 423 11.81 -33.19 10.76
C VAL A 423 10.39 -33.75 10.59
N HIS A 424 9.39 -32.89 10.78
CA HIS A 424 7.96 -33.18 10.60
C HIS A 424 7.38 -32.47 9.36
N GLY A 425 7.88 -31.27 9.03
CA GLY A 425 7.44 -30.53 7.84
C GLY A 425 8.46 -29.50 7.36
N PHE A 426 8.11 -28.83 6.25
CA PHE A 426 8.93 -27.76 5.68
C PHE A 426 8.06 -26.56 5.29
N ARG A 427 8.43 -25.37 5.78
CA ARG A 427 7.95 -24.10 5.23
C ARG A 427 8.81 -23.74 4.02
N VAL A 428 8.26 -23.86 2.81
CA VAL A 428 8.95 -23.50 1.57
C VAL A 428 8.52 -22.10 1.15
N ARG A 429 9.49 -21.20 0.91
CA ARG A 429 9.24 -19.84 0.41
C ARG A 429 10.33 -19.35 -0.54
N PRO A 430 10.06 -18.39 -1.44
CA PRO A 430 11.10 -17.60 -2.08
C PRO A 430 12.11 -17.05 -1.06
N ALA A 431 13.38 -16.98 -1.46
CA ALA A 431 14.41 -16.29 -0.67
C ALA A 431 14.25 -14.77 -0.72
N LEU A 432 13.71 -14.27 -1.84
CA LEU A 432 13.41 -12.87 -2.09
C LEU A 432 12.15 -12.41 -1.36
N THR A 433 12.24 -11.23 -0.74
CA THR A 433 11.17 -10.55 -0.02
C THR A 433 10.76 -9.28 -0.76
N ALA A 434 10.03 -9.47 -1.87
CA ALA A 434 9.42 -8.43 -2.69
C ALA A 434 8.13 -8.99 -3.31
N ASP A 435 7.23 -8.12 -3.75
CA ASP A 435 5.96 -8.54 -4.33
C ASP A 435 6.17 -9.24 -5.69
N GLY A 436 5.31 -10.22 -5.98
CA GLY A 436 5.52 -11.14 -7.10
C GLY A 436 6.73 -12.08 -6.96
N SER A 437 7.32 -12.23 -5.77
CA SER A 437 8.40 -13.21 -5.52
C SER A 437 8.00 -14.68 -5.81
N ASP A 438 6.72 -15.00 -5.84
CA ASP A 438 6.20 -16.30 -6.28
C ASP A 438 6.16 -16.45 -7.81
N LYS A 439 6.10 -15.33 -8.54
CA LYS A 439 6.21 -15.28 -10.00
C LYS A 439 7.68 -15.45 -10.42
N LEU A 440 7.92 -16.07 -11.59
CA LEU A 440 9.24 -16.11 -12.27
C LEU A 440 9.09 -16.29 -13.78
N PHE A 441 10.14 -16.01 -14.56
CA PHE A 441 10.11 -16.13 -16.02
C PHE A 441 10.73 -17.44 -16.53
N PRO A 442 10.33 -17.92 -17.73
CA PRO A 442 11.03 -19.02 -18.43
C PRO A 442 12.53 -18.73 -18.60
N HIS A 443 13.36 -19.74 -18.38
CA HIS A 443 14.83 -19.70 -18.37
C HIS A 443 15.49 -18.85 -17.26
N LEU A 444 14.74 -18.02 -16.54
CA LEU A 444 15.21 -17.33 -15.34
C LEU A 444 14.95 -18.15 -14.08
N HIS A 445 15.48 -17.68 -12.96
CA HIS A 445 15.55 -18.39 -11.69
C HIS A 445 14.75 -17.73 -10.57
N ARG A 446 14.38 -18.55 -9.60
CA ARG A 446 14.03 -18.12 -8.25
C ARG A 446 14.75 -18.99 -7.22
N THR A 447 15.52 -18.38 -6.35
CA THR A 447 16.04 -19.04 -5.16
C THR A 447 14.90 -19.29 -4.16
N VAL A 448 14.73 -20.54 -3.72
CA VAL A 448 13.76 -20.92 -2.68
C VAL A 448 14.46 -21.53 -1.47
N ARG A 449 13.89 -21.28 -0.29
CA ARG A 449 14.33 -21.79 1.01
C ARG A 449 13.27 -22.75 1.54
N ALA A 450 13.67 -23.95 1.96
CA ALA A 450 12.88 -24.91 2.72
C ALA A 450 13.35 -24.91 4.17
N LEU A 451 12.57 -24.25 5.04
CA LEU A 451 12.83 -24.18 6.46
C LEU A 451 12.18 -25.39 7.14
N ALA A 452 13.01 -26.30 7.64
CA ALA A 452 12.55 -27.54 8.27
C ALA A 452 12.08 -27.27 9.69
N HIS A 453 11.00 -27.95 10.08
CA HIS A 453 10.45 -27.83 11.43
C HIS A 453 9.94 -29.17 11.98
N ASP A 454 9.87 -29.26 13.30
CA ASP A 454 9.24 -30.39 14.01
C ASP A 454 7.72 -30.22 14.13
N GLU A 455 7.06 -31.11 14.88
CA GLU A 455 5.61 -31.09 15.12
C GLU A 455 5.15 -29.93 16.02
N THR A 456 6.08 -29.20 16.64
CA THR A 456 5.82 -27.93 17.35
C THR A 456 6.07 -26.70 16.47
N TYR A 457 6.39 -26.90 15.18
CA TYR A 457 6.87 -25.90 14.22
C TYR A 457 8.20 -25.24 14.60
N ALA A 458 8.92 -25.78 15.59
CA ALA A 458 10.26 -25.31 15.96
C ALA A 458 11.30 -25.64 14.89
N PRO A 459 12.32 -24.79 14.68
CA PRO A 459 13.35 -24.98 13.66
C PRO A 459 14.22 -26.20 13.96
N VAL A 460 14.44 -27.05 12.95
CA VAL A 460 15.33 -28.22 13.05
C VAL A 460 16.31 -28.31 11.87
N PRO A 461 17.45 -29.01 12.00
CA PRO A 461 18.35 -29.25 10.87
C PRO A 461 17.67 -30.02 9.74
N ALA A 462 17.54 -29.41 8.57
CA ALA A 462 16.80 -29.94 7.42
C ALA A 462 17.32 -31.28 6.87
N GLY A 463 18.58 -31.64 7.14
CA GLY A 463 19.19 -32.87 6.67
C GLY A 463 19.29 -32.96 5.13
N ARG A 464 19.22 -34.18 4.59
CA ARG A 464 19.31 -34.42 3.15
C ARG A 464 17.93 -34.30 2.48
N LEU A 465 17.76 -33.23 1.71
CA LEU A 465 16.50 -32.95 1.00
C LEU A 465 16.42 -33.62 -0.38
N ARG A 466 15.18 -33.95 -0.76
CA ARG A 466 14.76 -34.37 -2.10
C ARG A 466 13.72 -33.39 -2.61
N TRP A 467 14.13 -32.56 -3.55
CA TRP A 467 13.25 -31.64 -4.26
C TRP A 467 12.57 -32.35 -5.44
N LYS A 468 11.36 -31.92 -5.78
CA LYS A 468 10.59 -32.37 -6.96
C LYS A 468 9.95 -31.16 -7.64
N ASP A 469 10.06 -31.12 -8.96
CA ASP A 469 9.35 -30.17 -9.81
C ASP A 469 8.02 -30.74 -10.35
N SER A 470 7.45 -30.02 -11.32
CA SER A 470 6.17 -30.29 -11.98
C SER A 470 6.27 -30.37 -13.51
N GLY A 471 7.49 -30.34 -14.07
CA GLY A 471 7.74 -30.15 -15.50
C GLY A 471 7.55 -28.72 -16.04
N LYS A 472 6.88 -27.80 -15.32
CA LYS A 472 6.84 -26.35 -15.65
C LYS A 472 8.08 -25.58 -15.15
N VAL A 473 8.77 -26.14 -14.18
CA VAL A 473 10.06 -25.67 -13.64
C VAL A 473 11.02 -26.85 -13.55
N SER A 474 12.30 -26.60 -13.29
CA SER A 474 13.25 -27.61 -12.82
C SER A 474 13.96 -27.10 -11.58
N VAL A 475 14.22 -27.97 -10.59
CA VAL A 475 14.74 -27.55 -9.28
C VAL A 475 16.13 -28.13 -9.03
N THR A 476 17.12 -27.26 -8.90
CA THR A 476 18.53 -27.60 -8.64
C THR A 476 18.88 -27.27 -7.19
N PRO A 477 19.18 -28.25 -6.31
CA PRO A 477 19.60 -27.97 -4.93
C PRO A 477 20.86 -27.12 -4.90
N SER A 478 20.87 -26.04 -4.10
CA SER A 478 21.92 -25.00 -4.11
C SER A 478 22.58 -24.78 -2.74
N GLY A 479 22.38 -25.70 -1.79
CA GLY A 479 22.95 -25.62 -0.44
C GLY A 479 22.13 -26.43 0.57
N SER A 480 22.39 -26.21 1.86
CA SER A 480 21.56 -26.76 2.94
C SER A 480 20.24 -25.97 3.01
N GLY A 481 19.11 -26.66 2.83
CA GLY A 481 17.78 -26.03 2.85
C GLY A 481 17.44 -25.18 1.61
N THR A 482 18.32 -25.03 0.62
CA THR A 482 18.11 -24.15 -0.55
C THR A 482 18.04 -24.90 -1.88
N ALA A 483 17.27 -24.34 -2.82
CA ALA A 483 17.32 -24.73 -4.22
C ALA A 483 17.11 -23.52 -5.14
N LEU A 484 17.67 -23.62 -6.34
CA LEU A 484 17.46 -22.70 -7.45
C LEU A 484 16.40 -23.30 -8.39
N VAL A 485 15.30 -22.60 -8.58
CA VAL A 485 14.16 -23.03 -9.43
C VAL A 485 14.26 -22.34 -10.78
N THR A 486 14.54 -23.07 -11.86
CA THR A 486 14.53 -22.51 -13.22
C THR A 486 13.14 -22.62 -13.85
N GLY A 487 12.61 -21.53 -14.41
CA GLY A 487 11.39 -21.56 -15.23
C GLY A 487 11.58 -22.37 -16.52
N ARG A 488 10.60 -23.19 -16.90
CA ARG A 488 10.65 -24.02 -18.14
C ARG A 488 9.49 -23.76 -19.09
N ARG A 489 8.26 -23.68 -18.58
CA ARG A 489 7.05 -23.40 -19.36
C ARG A 489 6.07 -22.56 -18.53
N PRO A 490 5.29 -21.65 -19.14
CA PRO A 490 4.34 -20.82 -18.42
C PRO A 490 3.30 -21.59 -17.59
N GLY A 491 2.73 -20.88 -16.62
CA GLY A 491 1.62 -21.25 -15.76
C GLY A 491 1.98 -21.64 -14.33
N VAL A 492 0.94 -21.71 -13.50
CA VAL A 492 1.05 -22.10 -12.08
C VAL A 492 1.65 -23.50 -11.92
N THR A 493 2.53 -23.61 -10.93
CA THR A 493 3.31 -24.79 -10.54
C THR A 493 3.40 -24.88 -9.01
N ARG A 494 3.87 -26.02 -8.49
CA ARG A 494 4.25 -26.18 -7.09
C ARG A 494 5.63 -26.83 -7.02
N VAL A 495 6.56 -26.20 -6.31
CA VAL A 495 7.87 -26.79 -5.99
C VAL A 495 7.74 -27.55 -4.68
N LYS A 496 7.95 -28.87 -4.70
CA LYS A 496 7.80 -29.72 -3.52
C LYS A 496 9.17 -30.10 -2.97
N VAL A 497 9.31 -30.10 -1.65
CA VAL A 497 10.47 -30.63 -0.92
C VAL A 497 10.05 -31.80 -0.04
N SER A 498 10.97 -32.72 0.20
CA SER A 498 10.77 -33.87 1.09
C SER A 498 12.09 -34.31 1.72
N GLY A 499 12.06 -34.79 2.96
CA GLY A 499 13.26 -35.22 3.68
C GLY A 499 12.97 -35.52 5.15
N GLY A 500 13.57 -36.58 5.70
CA GLY A 500 13.28 -37.06 7.07
C GLY A 500 11.91 -37.75 7.19
N HIS A 501 11.89 -39.06 7.43
CA HIS A 501 10.69 -39.87 7.78
C HIS A 501 9.39 -39.70 6.95
N GLY A 502 9.45 -39.07 5.77
CA GLY A 502 8.29 -38.79 4.92
C GLY A 502 7.77 -37.34 4.99
N ALA A 503 8.35 -36.49 5.85
CA ALA A 503 8.03 -35.08 5.94
C ALA A 503 8.23 -34.35 4.60
N ALA A 504 7.35 -33.37 4.35
CA ALA A 504 7.27 -32.65 3.09
C ALA A 504 6.80 -31.19 3.28
N GLY A 505 6.95 -30.41 2.22
CA GLY A 505 6.41 -29.05 2.13
C GLY A 505 6.41 -28.59 0.67
N GLU A 506 5.73 -27.49 0.38
CA GLU A 506 5.67 -26.94 -0.98
C GLU A 506 5.50 -25.43 -1.01
N ALA A 507 5.99 -24.81 -2.08
CA ALA A 507 5.66 -23.44 -2.46
C ALA A 507 4.88 -23.48 -3.78
N ALA A 508 3.77 -22.75 -3.84
CA ALA A 508 3.19 -22.37 -5.13
C ALA A 508 4.11 -21.34 -5.79
N LEU A 509 4.29 -21.45 -7.10
CA LEU A 509 4.98 -20.44 -7.93
C LEU A 509 4.22 -20.30 -9.26
N THR A 510 4.38 -19.17 -9.93
CA THR A 510 3.76 -18.89 -11.23
C THR A 510 4.82 -18.60 -12.27
N VAL A 511 4.98 -19.47 -13.28
CA VAL A 511 5.83 -19.15 -14.43
C VAL A 511 5.06 -18.23 -15.37
N LEU A 512 5.59 -17.05 -15.67
CA LEU A 512 4.98 -16.08 -16.59
C LEU A 512 5.25 -16.45 -18.06
N ALA A 513 4.81 -15.62 -19.02
CA ALA A 513 5.25 -15.76 -20.41
C ALA A 513 6.73 -15.33 -20.54
N PRO A 514 7.42 -15.54 -21.68
CA PRO A 514 8.84 -15.16 -21.80
C PRO A 514 9.06 -13.65 -21.62
N ALA A 515 9.95 -13.27 -20.70
CA ALA A 515 10.30 -11.88 -20.48
C ALA A 515 10.81 -11.19 -21.76
N VAL A 516 10.30 -9.98 -22.02
CA VAL A 516 10.68 -9.14 -23.16
C VAL A 516 11.48 -7.91 -22.74
N ARG A 517 11.33 -7.47 -21.48
CA ARG A 517 11.97 -6.28 -20.90
C ARG A 517 12.41 -6.53 -19.45
N ILE A 518 13.42 -5.77 -19.02
CA ILE A 518 13.75 -5.54 -17.61
C ILE A 518 13.75 -4.04 -17.30
N ALA A 519 13.49 -3.66 -16.06
CA ALA A 519 13.72 -2.31 -15.53
C ALA A 519 14.34 -2.40 -14.12
N PRO A 520 15.19 -1.43 -13.73
CA PRO A 520 15.67 -1.32 -12.35
C PRO A 520 14.59 -0.76 -11.41
N SER A 521 14.81 -0.82 -10.09
CA SER A 521 13.98 -0.12 -9.09
C SER A 521 14.00 1.40 -9.23
N SER A 522 15.07 1.97 -9.77
CA SER A 522 15.13 3.37 -10.22
C SER A 522 16.13 3.50 -11.38
N SER A 523 15.87 4.42 -12.32
CA SER A 523 16.83 4.79 -13.38
C SER A 523 17.99 5.63 -12.87
N VAL A 524 17.84 6.26 -11.70
CA VAL A 524 18.87 7.06 -11.01
C VAL A 524 18.95 6.66 -9.54
N ILE A 525 20.15 6.39 -9.03
CA ILE A 525 20.39 6.21 -7.60
C ILE A 525 21.36 7.28 -7.11
N ALA A 526 20.88 8.14 -6.23
CA ALA A 526 21.69 9.08 -5.48
C ALA A 526 22.19 8.45 -4.17
N LEU A 527 23.40 8.81 -3.78
CA LEU A 527 24.00 8.53 -2.47
C LEU A 527 24.60 9.86 -1.97
N ASP A 528 24.22 10.30 -0.78
CA ASP A 528 24.61 11.62 -0.25
C ASP A 528 26.13 11.75 -0.07
N GLY A 529 26.83 10.64 0.19
CA GLY A 529 28.29 10.56 0.19
C GLY A 529 28.87 9.14 0.20
N VAL A 530 30.11 9.04 0.68
CA VAL A 530 30.87 7.79 0.79
C VAL A 530 30.40 6.99 2.01
N GLN A 531 30.38 5.66 1.89
CA GLN A 531 29.75 4.68 2.81
C GLN A 531 28.24 4.53 2.69
N ASP A 532 27.50 5.54 2.21
CA ASP A 532 26.05 5.46 2.09
C ASP A 532 25.61 4.33 1.15
N THR A 533 24.44 3.76 1.44
CA THR A 533 23.95 2.54 0.79
C THR A 533 22.54 2.70 0.25
N ALA A 534 22.30 2.15 -0.95
CA ALA A 534 20.98 2.06 -1.56
C ALA A 534 20.69 0.62 -2.01
N ARG A 535 19.41 0.28 -2.13
CA ARG A 535 18.96 -1.03 -2.61
C ARG A 535 18.60 -0.97 -4.09
N LEU A 536 19.18 -1.86 -4.88
CA LEU A 536 18.87 -2.04 -6.29
C LEU A 536 18.17 -3.40 -6.50
N THR A 537 16.98 -3.36 -7.07
CA THR A 537 16.27 -4.54 -7.58
C THR A 537 16.09 -4.41 -9.09
N VAL A 538 15.71 -5.51 -9.75
CA VAL A 538 15.40 -5.54 -11.18
C VAL A 538 14.06 -6.24 -11.33
N THR A 539 13.11 -5.64 -12.05
CA THR A 539 11.82 -6.24 -12.39
C THR A 539 11.82 -6.62 -13.87
N GLY A 540 11.50 -7.87 -14.16
CA GLY A 540 11.23 -8.35 -15.50
C GLY A 540 9.76 -8.18 -15.86
N TYR A 541 9.48 -8.08 -17.16
CA TYR A 541 8.14 -7.94 -17.72
C TYR A 541 8.04 -8.79 -18.98
N ASP A 542 6.93 -9.50 -19.17
CA ASP A 542 6.62 -10.17 -20.43
C ASP A 542 5.80 -9.29 -21.39
N GLY A 543 5.30 -9.87 -22.48
CA GLY A 543 4.54 -9.16 -23.52
C GLY A 543 3.11 -8.77 -23.14
N LEU A 544 2.68 -9.05 -21.91
CA LEU A 544 1.36 -8.72 -21.33
C LEU A 544 1.47 -7.72 -20.18
N GLY A 545 2.68 -7.23 -19.89
CA GLY A 545 2.93 -6.40 -18.70
C GLY A 545 2.93 -7.18 -17.38
N ASP A 546 2.69 -8.50 -17.42
CA ASP A 546 2.87 -9.38 -16.26
C ASP A 546 4.31 -9.27 -15.76
N SER A 547 4.45 -8.90 -14.48
CA SER A 547 5.75 -8.54 -13.89
C SER A 547 6.21 -9.51 -12.81
N ALA A 548 7.53 -9.67 -12.66
CA ALA A 548 8.13 -10.36 -11.53
C ALA A 548 9.54 -9.81 -11.22
N PRO A 549 9.95 -9.70 -9.95
CA PRO A 549 11.31 -9.30 -9.61
C PRO A 549 12.31 -10.41 -9.99
N VAL A 550 13.39 -10.05 -10.66
CA VAL A 550 14.46 -10.96 -11.11
C VAL A 550 15.36 -11.28 -9.91
N ASP A 551 15.71 -12.56 -9.76
CA ASP A 551 16.68 -13.01 -8.75
C ASP A 551 18.08 -12.50 -9.11
N ALA A 552 18.85 -11.96 -8.14
CA ALA A 552 20.19 -11.42 -8.38
C ALA A 552 21.14 -12.39 -9.10
N SER A 553 20.92 -13.71 -9.01
CA SER A 553 21.71 -14.71 -9.74
C SER A 553 21.56 -14.68 -11.27
N ASP A 554 20.49 -14.09 -11.82
CA ASP A 554 20.30 -13.89 -13.27
C ASP A 554 20.86 -12.54 -13.79
N VAL A 555 21.14 -11.59 -12.89
CA VAL A 555 21.50 -10.21 -13.24
C VAL A 555 23.01 -10.05 -13.33
N LYS A 556 23.52 -9.88 -14.54
CA LYS A 556 24.93 -9.49 -14.78
C LYS A 556 25.04 -7.97 -14.77
N ILE A 557 26.00 -7.45 -13.99
CA ILE A 557 26.26 -6.01 -13.85
C ILE A 557 27.63 -5.68 -14.43
N ALA A 558 27.77 -4.52 -15.07
CA ALA A 558 29.05 -3.97 -15.51
C ALA A 558 29.07 -2.44 -15.35
N GLY A 559 30.25 -1.87 -15.08
CA GLY A 559 30.41 -0.47 -14.66
C GLY A 559 30.39 -0.32 -13.14
N GLY A 560 30.57 0.92 -12.65
CA GLY A 560 30.66 1.24 -11.22
C GLY A 560 32.08 1.31 -10.64
N ASP A 561 33.08 0.82 -11.38
CA ASP A 561 34.47 0.67 -10.93
C ASP A 561 35.05 1.95 -10.31
N GLY A 562 35.46 1.86 -9.04
CA GLY A 562 36.05 2.97 -8.28
C GLY A 562 35.09 4.06 -7.81
N VAL A 563 33.80 3.99 -8.15
CA VAL A 563 32.76 4.95 -7.71
C VAL A 563 31.79 4.29 -6.72
N VAL A 564 31.39 3.04 -6.97
CA VAL A 564 30.50 2.26 -6.11
C VAL A 564 30.91 0.80 -6.00
N SER A 565 30.59 0.19 -4.87
CA SER A 565 30.63 -1.26 -4.68
C SER A 565 29.21 -1.83 -4.70
N LEU A 566 28.99 -2.95 -5.38
CA LEU A 566 27.75 -3.71 -5.32
C LEU A 566 27.99 -5.08 -4.68
N GLN A 567 27.08 -5.51 -3.82
CA GLN A 567 27.09 -6.84 -3.21
C GLN A 567 25.68 -7.46 -3.27
N PRO A 568 25.53 -8.74 -3.64
CA PRO A 568 24.26 -9.44 -3.49
C PRO A 568 23.86 -9.54 -2.01
N ALA A 569 22.64 -9.11 -1.69
CA ALA A 569 22.05 -9.23 -0.36
C ALA A 569 21.53 -10.66 -0.12
N GLY A 570 21.35 -11.03 1.16
CA GLY A 570 20.89 -12.38 1.55
C GLY A 570 19.48 -12.78 1.08
N ASP A 571 18.75 -11.84 0.50
CA ASP A 571 17.42 -11.99 -0.12
C ASP A 571 17.45 -11.97 -1.65
N ALA A 572 18.62 -12.10 -2.28
CA ALA A 572 18.79 -12.05 -3.74
C ALA A 572 18.39 -10.72 -4.40
N THR A 573 18.56 -9.60 -3.70
CA THR A 573 18.66 -8.24 -4.27
C THR A 573 20.12 -7.73 -4.25
N PHE A 574 20.38 -6.48 -4.63
CA PHE A 574 21.71 -5.86 -4.55
C PHE A 574 21.74 -4.69 -3.55
N THR A 575 22.77 -4.65 -2.72
CA THR A 575 23.17 -3.46 -1.95
C THR A 575 24.27 -2.73 -2.72
N LEU A 576 23.97 -1.49 -3.10
CA LEU A 576 24.92 -0.51 -3.63
C LEU A 576 25.54 0.26 -2.45
N ARG A 577 26.83 0.61 -2.54
CA ARG A 577 27.52 1.49 -1.55
C ARG A 577 28.50 2.45 -2.21
N GLY A 578 28.49 3.71 -1.78
CA GLY A 578 29.38 4.78 -2.26
C GLY A 578 30.84 4.56 -1.86
N LEU A 579 31.76 4.68 -2.82
CA LEU A 579 33.22 4.53 -2.61
C LEU A 579 34.00 5.83 -2.80
N LYS A 580 33.54 6.72 -3.68
CA LYS A 580 34.21 7.98 -4.02
C LYS A 580 33.20 9.12 -4.04
N ASP A 581 33.51 10.19 -3.34
CA ASP A 581 32.72 11.43 -3.29
C ASP A 581 32.85 12.25 -4.59
N ALA A 582 31.87 13.12 -4.84
CA ALA A 582 31.71 13.96 -6.03
C ALA A 582 31.98 13.18 -7.35
N ALA A 583 31.37 12.01 -7.49
CA ALA A 583 31.55 11.12 -8.64
C ALA A 583 30.24 10.52 -9.16
N SER A 584 30.19 10.29 -10.48
CA SER A 584 29.09 9.63 -11.17
C SER A 584 29.56 8.39 -11.93
N THR A 585 28.65 7.47 -12.22
CA THR A 585 28.89 6.26 -13.02
C THR A 585 27.58 5.68 -13.55
N THR A 586 27.65 4.83 -14.57
CA THR A 586 26.46 4.16 -15.12
C THR A 586 26.62 2.65 -15.05
N LEU A 587 25.69 1.99 -14.35
CA LEU A 587 25.64 0.53 -14.20
C LEU A 587 24.80 -0.05 -15.35
N ARG A 588 25.38 -0.96 -16.13
CA ARG A 588 24.65 -1.74 -17.14
C ARG A 588 24.19 -3.08 -16.56
N LEU A 589 22.89 -3.24 -16.45
CA LEU A 589 22.21 -4.44 -15.96
C LEU A 589 21.81 -5.32 -17.15
N THR A 590 22.09 -6.62 -17.10
CA THR A 590 21.85 -7.57 -18.20
C THR A 590 21.22 -8.85 -17.68
N VAL A 591 20.08 -9.25 -18.25
CA VAL A 591 19.34 -10.48 -17.90
C VAL A 591 19.04 -11.24 -19.19
N GLY A 592 19.70 -12.38 -19.39
CA GLY A 592 19.62 -13.13 -20.65
C GLY A 592 20.10 -12.27 -21.85
N ARG A 593 19.16 -11.88 -22.72
CA ARG A 593 19.40 -10.95 -23.85
C ARG A 593 18.96 -9.50 -23.60
N MET A 594 18.30 -9.24 -22.47
CA MET A 594 17.71 -7.95 -22.14
C MET A 594 18.73 -7.10 -21.39
N THR A 595 18.79 -5.82 -21.69
CA THR A 595 19.67 -4.85 -21.02
C THR A 595 18.87 -3.64 -20.53
N THR A 596 19.32 -3.06 -19.43
CA THR A 596 18.87 -1.75 -18.94
C THR A 596 20.03 -1.07 -18.20
N GLN A 597 19.87 0.18 -17.80
CA GLN A 597 20.94 0.99 -17.20
C GLN A 597 20.43 1.77 -16.00
N VAL A 598 21.33 2.04 -15.05
CA VAL A 598 21.09 2.88 -13.88
C VAL A 598 22.22 3.90 -13.80
N ALA A 599 21.88 5.19 -13.83
CA ALA A 599 22.79 6.26 -13.46
C ALA A 599 22.98 6.27 -11.95
N VAL A 600 24.20 6.45 -11.48
CA VAL A 600 24.55 6.48 -10.05
C VAL A 600 25.40 7.71 -9.76
N THR A 601 25.03 8.46 -8.73
CA THR A 601 25.75 9.67 -8.29
C THR A 601 26.06 9.57 -6.81
N VAL A 602 27.30 9.91 -6.44
CA VAL A 602 27.79 9.90 -5.06
C VAL A 602 28.32 11.30 -4.73
N GLY A 603 27.79 11.89 -3.66
CA GLY A 603 28.04 13.29 -3.29
C GLY A 603 27.04 14.27 -3.92
N LEU A 604 26.70 15.33 -3.18
CA LEU A 604 25.86 16.44 -3.63
C LEU A 604 26.52 17.79 -3.34
N ALA A 605 26.44 18.72 -4.28
CA ALA A 605 26.87 20.11 -4.10
C ALA A 605 25.65 21.04 -4.01
N GLU A 606 25.56 21.84 -2.95
CA GLU A 606 24.57 22.92 -2.87
C GLU A 606 25.10 24.19 -3.56
N ASN A 607 24.40 24.64 -4.61
CA ASN A 607 24.72 25.87 -5.33
C ASN A 607 23.55 26.87 -5.24
N THR A 608 23.81 28.10 -4.81
CA THR A 608 22.81 29.19 -4.85
C THR A 608 22.49 29.55 -6.30
N PHE A 609 21.21 29.70 -6.62
CA PHE A 609 20.75 30.14 -7.96
C PHE A 609 19.90 31.41 -7.92
N ALA A 610 19.37 31.80 -6.76
CA ALA A 610 18.83 33.13 -6.50
C ALA A 610 19.20 33.58 -5.08
N ASP A 611 19.96 34.68 -4.98
CA ASP A 611 20.37 35.29 -3.70
C ASP A 611 19.38 36.37 -3.21
N LEU A 612 18.33 36.63 -4.00
CA LEU A 612 17.27 37.63 -3.76
C LEU A 612 17.79 39.08 -3.58
N THR A 613 19.01 39.38 -4.03
CA THR A 613 19.51 40.77 -4.09
C THR A 613 18.65 41.68 -4.98
N ASP A 614 17.93 41.09 -5.93
CA ASP A 614 17.01 41.76 -6.85
C ASP A 614 15.55 41.82 -6.35
N ALA A 615 15.25 41.41 -5.11
CA ALA A 615 13.90 41.23 -4.56
C ALA A 615 12.91 42.39 -4.80
N ALA A 616 13.37 43.62 -4.95
CA ALA A 616 12.54 44.79 -5.27
C ALA A 616 12.00 44.80 -6.71
N SER A 617 12.48 43.90 -7.57
CA SER A 617 12.08 43.72 -8.98
C SER A 617 11.14 42.54 -9.19
N TRP A 618 10.89 41.73 -8.15
CA TRP A 618 9.92 40.64 -8.19
C TRP A 618 8.50 41.19 -8.07
N THR A 619 7.54 40.52 -8.71
CA THR A 619 6.14 40.98 -8.81
C THR A 619 5.16 39.96 -8.25
N SER A 620 4.02 40.44 -7.75
CA SER A 620 2.91 39.59 -7.35
C SER A 620 2.05 39.17 -8.55
N ALA A 621 1.58 37.93 -8.53
CA ALA A 621 0.47 37.44 -9.36
C ALA A 621 -0.36 36.45 -8.53
N ASP A 622 -1.62 36.25 -8.89
CA ASP A 622 -2.51 35.33 -8.19
C ASP A 622 -3.33 34.46 -9.15
N ASP A 623 -3.82 33.33 -8.64
CA ASP A 623 -5.01 32.66 -9.18
C ASP A 623 -6.09 32.71 -8.09
N ARG A 624 -7.17 33.48 -8.33
CA ARG A 624 -8.36 33.59 -7.47
C ARG A 624 -8.08 34.09 -6.03
N ALA A 625 -6.98 34.82 -5.80
CA ALA A 625 -6.53 35.34 -4.50
C ALA A 625 -6.12 36.84 -4.54
N PRO A 626 -6.94 37.74 -5.11
CA PRO A 626 -6.55 39.13 -5.33
C PRO A 626 -6.34 39.88 -4.02
N GLY A 627 -5.21 40.59 -3.92
CA GLY A 627 -4.83 41.40 -2.76
C GLY A 627 -3.52 40.98 -2.08
N GLY A 628 -2.92 39.86 -2.48
CA GLY A 628 -1.59 39.47 -2.04
C GLY A 628 -0.46 40.37 -2.59
N SER A 629 0.71 40.29 -1.95
CA SER A 629 1.84 41.19 -2.14
C SER A 629 3.17 40.45 -2.25
N VAL A 630 4.19 41.13 -2.81
CA VAL A 630 5.58 40.69 -2.88
C VAL A 630 6.48 41.88 -2.52
N ALA A 631 7.45 41.70 -1.64
CA ALA A 631 8.34 42.77 -1.18
C ALA A 631 9.72 42.26 -0.68
N PRO A 632 10.77 43.10 -0.68
CA PRO A 632 12.04 42.79 -0.02
C PRO A 632 11.90 42.60 1.50
N ALA A 633 12.71 41.71 2.06
CA ALA A 633 12.82 41.44 3.49
C ALA A 633 14.24 40.97 3.86
N PHE A 634 14.44 40.59 5.13
CA PHE A 634 15.65 39.89 5.58
C PHE A 634 15.41 38.37 5.62
N GLY A 635 16.44 37.60 5.27
CA GLY A 635 16.47 36.15 5.30
C GLY A 635 16.88 35.57 6.66
N HIS A 636 16.97 34.23 6.71
CA HIS A 636 17.18 33.43 7.93
C HIS A 636 18.47 33.75 8.70
N ASP A 637 19.48 34.29 8.02
CA ASP A 637 20.80 34.68 8.52
C ASP A 637 21.09 36.19 8.36
N GLY A 638 20.09 36.98 7.93
CA GLY A 638 20.23 38.40 7.62
C GLY A 638 20.61 38.73 6.16
N THR A 639 20.74 37.73 5.29
CA THR A 639 20.83 37.92 3.81
C THR A 639 19.55 38.58 3.24
N PRO A 640 19.53 38.98 1.94
CA PRO A 640 18.28 39.38 1.29
C PRO A 640 17.24 38.24 1.30
N GLY A 641 16.00 38.61 1.61
CA GLY A 641 14.83 37.72 1.56
C GLY A 641 13.69 38.34 0.75
N LEU A 642 12.71 37.51 0.40
CA LEU A 642 11.50 37.92 -0.32
C LEU A 642 10.27 37.56 0.51
N ARG A 643 9.41 38.54 0.77
CA ARG A 643 8.18 38.43 1.55
C ARG A 643 7.00 38.25 0.62
N LEU A 644 6.17 37.25 0.90
CA LEU A 644 4.96 36.91 0.15
C LEU A 644 3.74 37.03 1.08
N GLY A 645 2.99 38.12 0.96
CA GLY A 645 1.69 38.30 1.64
C GLY A 645 0.55 37.77 0.78
N TYR A 646 -0.46 37.14 1.37
CA TYR A 646 -1.54 36.47 0.63
C TYR A 646 -2.92 36.57 1.29
N ASP A 647 -3.98 36.55 0.47
CA ASP A 647 -5.38 36.61 0.90
C ASP A 647 -6.19 35.48 0.26
N PHE A 648 -6.38 34.39 0.98
CA PHE A 648 -7.14 33.22 0.54
C PHE A 648 -8.61 33.27 1.00
N THR A 649 -9.12 34.43 1.43
CA THR A 649 -10.54 34.64 1.80
C THR A 649 -11.45 34.94 0.59
N ARG A 650 -10.87 35.19 -0.58
CA ARG A 650 -11.56 35.75 -1.77
C ARG A 650 -12.30 34.75 -2.64
N SER A 651 -12.10 33.45 -2.43
CA SER A 651 -12.71 32.37 -3.22
C SER A 651 -12.73 31.07 -2.41
N THR A 652 -13.64 30.16 -2.75
CA THR A 652 -13.72 28.79 -2.22
C THR A 652 -13.09 27.75 -3.15
N ALA A 653 -12.66 28.12 -4.36
CA ALA A 653 -11.94 27.23 -5.28
C ALA A 653 -10.51 26.94 -4.78
N THR A 654 -9.65 26.34 -5.61
CA THR A 654 -8.19 26.43 -5.39
C THR A 654 -7.71 27.87 -5.62
N ARG A 655 -6.95 28.39 -4.65
CA ARG A 655 -6.33 29.72 -4.66
C ARG A 655 -4.81 29.58 -4.73
N GLY A 656 -4.15 30.57 -5.29
CA GLY A 656 -2.71 30.72 -5.09
C GLY A 656 -2.20 32.15 -5.21
N GLN A 657 -1.17 32.46 -4.43
CA GLN A 657 -0.41 33.70 -4.45
C GLN A 657 1.02 33.42 -4.90
N TYR A 658 1.52 34.22 -5.85
CA TYR A 658 2.77 33.95 -6.55
C TYR A 658 3.74 35.12 -6.45
N ALA A 659 5.02 34.79 -6.23
CA ALA A 659 6.13 35.68 -6.50
C ALA A 659 6.75 35.32 -7.85
N VAL A 660 6.77 36.29 -8.76
CA VAL A 660 7.27 36.16 -10.13
C VAL A 660 8.57 36.96 -10.25
N PRO A 661 9.71 36.32 -10.59
CA PRO A 661 10.97 37.02 -10.80
C PRO A 661 10.91 37.90 -12.06
N PRO A 662 11.75 38.94 -12.16
CA PRO A 662 11.75 39.83 -13.32
C PRO A 662 12.11 39.13 -14.64
N GLN A 663 12.84 38.01 -14.58
CA GLN A 663 13.08 37.08 -15.67
C GLN A 663 13.15 35.64 -15.13
N ALA A 664 12.90 34.63 -15.99
CA ALA A 664 12.99 33.23 -15.60
C ALA A 664 14.44 32.84 -15.23
N ILE A 665 14.65 32.29 -14.04
CA ILE A 665 15.99 32.07 -13.46
C ILE A 665 16.48 30.65 -13.78
N PRO A 666 17.62 30.45 -14.47
CA PRO A 666 18.17 29.11 -14.70
C PRO A 666 18.60 28.41 -13.41
N LEU A 667 18.24 27.13 -13.28
CA LEU A 667 18.79 26.26 -12.23
C LEU A 667 20.08 25.61 -12.79
N PRO A 668 21.23 25.72 -12.10
CA PRO A 668 22.49 25.19 -12.62
C PRO A 668 22.56 23.66 -12.55
N GLY A 669 23.12 23.05 -13.59
CA GLY A 669 23.37 21.61 -13.69
C GLY A 669 22.10 20.76 -13.79
N GLN A 670 22.16 19.56 -13.22
CA GLN A 670 21.04 18.62 -13.08
C GLN A 670 20.64 18.54 -11.59
N PRO A 671 19.83 19.49 -11.08
CA PRO A 671 19.42 19.51 -9.67
C PRO A 671 18.55 18.30 -9.31
N GLN A 672 18.90 17.59 -8.24
CA GLN A 672 18.05 16.54 -7.65
C GLN A 672 17.00 17.11 -6.70
N ALA A 673 17.25 18.29 -6.14
CA ALA A 673 16.27 19.06 -5.37
C ALA A 673 16.58 20.56 -5.44
N VAL A 674 15.56 21.38 -5.27
CA VAL A 674 15.71 22.78 -4.84
C VAL A 674 15.58 22.83 -3.32
N THR A 675 16.32 23.70 -2.65
CA THR A 675 16.14 24.02 -1.24
C THR A 675 15.96 25.52 -1.06
N MET A 676 15.16 25.90 -0.06
CA MET A 676 14.80 27.27 0.24
C MET A 676 14.48 27.38 1.73
N TRP A 677 14.97 28.42 2.40
CA TRP A 677 14.54 28.73 3.76
C TRP A 677 13.19 29.45 3.72
N ILE A 678 12.25 29.04 4.58
CA ILE A 678 10.93 29.64 4.72
C ILE A 678 10.68 30.00 6.18
N ASP A 679 10.41 31.28 6.44
CA ASP A 679 9.85 31.79 7.68
C ASP A 679 8.33 31.52 7.65
N GLY A 680 7.90 30.50 8.37
CA GLY A 680 6.52 30.04 8.35
C GLY A 680 5.60 30.85 9.26
N ASP A 681 4.33 30.94 8.88
CA ASP A 681 3.26 31.58 9.67
C ASP A 681 2.35 30.56 10.39
N GLY A 682 2.60 29.26 10.20
CA GLY A 682 1.79 28.17 10.75
C GLY A 682 0.43 27.96 10.08
N ASN A 683 0.04 28.80 9.11
CA ASN A 683 -1.29 28.79 8.52
C ASN A 683 -1.52 27.64 7.52
N GLY A 684 -0.53 26.79 7.25
CA GLY A 684 -0.68 25.57 6.46
C GLY A 684 -0.81 25.77 4.95
N SER A 685 -0.41 26.92 4.40
CA SER A 685 -0.34 27.12 2.95
C SER A 685 0.66 26.17 2.29
N TRP A 686 0.42 25.80 1.03
CA TRP A 686 1.26 24.86 0.28
C TRP A 686 2.32 25.61 -0.54
N PRO A 687 3.62 25.55 -0.18
CA PRO A 687 4.69 26.10 -1.01
C PRO A 687 4.97 25.20 -2.20
N ARG A 688 5.11 25.80 -3.39
CA ARG A 688 5.54 25.14 -4.63
C ARG A 688 6.48 26.04 -5.44
N LEU A 689 7.31 25.44 -6.28
CA LEU A 689 8.19 26.13 -7.21
C LEU A 689 7.79 25.76 -8.64
N GLN A 690 7.17 26.69 -9.37
CA GLN A 690 6.85 26.47 -10.78
C GLN A 690 8.13 26.60 -11.61
N TYR A 691 8.42 25.59 -12.42
CA TYR A 691 9.61 25.54 -13.27
C TYR A 691 9.24 25.17 -14.70
N ARG A 692 10.15 25.47 -15.63
CA ARG A 692 10.02 25.10 -17.04
C ARG A 692 11.25 24.31 -17.50
N THR A 693 10.98 23.20 -18.18
CA THR A 693 11.97 22.29 -18.78
C THR A 693 12.49 22.82 -20.11
N ALA A 694 13.62 22.29 -20.57
CA ALA A 694 14.14 22.56 -21.93
C ALA A 694 13.18 22.17 -23.06
N ALA A 695 12.27 21.22 -22.82
CA ALA A 695 11.22 20.82 -23.76
C ALA A 695 9.99 21.76 -23.74
N GLY A 696 10.04 22.87 -22.99
CA GLY A 696 9.01 23.89 -22.93
C GLY A 696 7.82 23.58 -22.01
N VAL A 697 7.74 22.37 -21.45
CA VAL A 697 6.75 21.96 -20.45
C VAL A 697 6.98 22.72 -19.15
N THR A 698 5.90 23.22 -18.56
CA THR A 698 5.87 23.91 -17.25
C THR A 698 5.24 22.99 -16.21
N ALA A 699 5.94 22.75 -15.10
CA ALA A 699 5.50 21.88 -14.01
C ALA A 699 5.79 22.55 -12.64
N ASN A 700 5.54 21.86 -11.53
CA ASN A 700 5.79 22.36 -10.18
C ASN A 700 6.66 21.36 -9.39
N LEU A 701 7.57 21.89 -8.56
CA LEU A 701 8.18 21.13 -7.47
C LEU A 701 7.39 21.48 -6.20
N ASP A 702 6.84 20.48 -5.53
CA ASP A 702 5.96 20.68 -4.37
C ASP A 702 6.72 20.50 -3.06
N GLY A 703 6.46 21.40 -2.10
CA GLY A 703 7.04 21.33 -0.75
C GLY A 703 6.00 20.91 0.31
N PRO A 704 6.44 20.64 1.56
CA PRO A 704 5.55 20.39 2.69
C PRO A 704 4.72 21.64 3.07
N MET A 705 3.45 21.41 3.44
CA MET A 705 2.52 22.42 3.97
C MET A 705 3.15 23.19 5.14
N ILE A 706 3.02 24.53 5.18
CA ILE A 706 3.65 25.41 6.18
C ILE A 706 2.86 25.39 7.50
N THR A 707 2.92 24.26 8.20
CA THR A 707 2.26 24.05 9.51
C THR A 707 3.18 24.39 10.69
N TRP A 708 4.21 25.20 10.47
CA TRP A 708 5.17 25.64 11.49
C TRP A 708 5.31 27.16 11.46
N THR A 709 5.67 27.74 12.60
CA THR A 709 6.07 29.14 12.73
C THR A 709 7.59 29.27 12.76
N GLY A 710 8.15 30.29 12.10
CA GLY A 710 9.60 30.54 12.12
C GLY A 710 10.37 29.90 10.96
N TRP A 711 11.67 30.23 10.87
CA TRP A 711 12.57 29.75 9.82
C TRP A 711 12.82 28.24 9.82
N ARG A 712 12.59 27.62 8.66
CA ARG A 712 12.93 26.21 8.38
C ARG A 712 13.52 26.08 6.97
N LYS A 713 14.61 25.30 6.80
CA LYS A 713 15.06 24.89 5.46
C LYS A 713 14.09 23.84 4.91
N VAL A 714 13.55 24.10 3.73
CA VAL A 714 12.61 23.24 3.02
C VAL A 714 13.25 22.72 1.75
N GLU A 715 12.93 21.48 1.39
CA GLU A 715 13.44 20.79 0.21
C GLU A 715 12.30 20.41 -0.74
N PHE A 716 12.54 20.59 -2.03
CA PHE A 716 11.61 20.43 -3.14
C PHE A 716 12.26 19.46 -4.14
N PRO A 717 11.97 18.16 -4.06
CA PRO A 717 12.64 17.16 -4.89
C PRO A 717 12.29 17.32 -6.37
N VAL A 718 13.28 17.15 -7.25
CA VAL A 718 13.09 17.17 -8.71
C VAL A 718 12.76 15.75 -9.19
N PRO A 719 11.62 15.54 -9.89
CA PRO A 719 11.21 14.21 -10.33
C PRO A 719 12.24 13.53 -11.24
N VAL A 720 12.52 12.25 -10.97
CA VAL A 720 13.51 11.45 -11.71
C VAL A 720 13.04 11.27 -13.16
N GLY A 721 13.83 11.79 -14.10
CA GLY A 721 13.49 11.80 -15.54
C GLY A 721 13.00 13.17 -16.06
N THR A 722 12.98 14.21 -15.23
CA THR A 722 12.71 15.59 -15.68
C THR A 722 13.76 16.06 -16.72
N PRO A 723 13.36 16.60 -17.89
CA PRO A 723 14.31 17.11 -18.89
C PRO A 723 14.99 18.45 -18.52
N TYR A 724 16.32 18.46 -18.50
CA TYR A 724 17.19 19.60 -18.18
C TYR A 724 17.62 20.42 -19.42
N PRO A 725 18.08 21.68 -19.28
CA PRO A 725 18.06 22.52 -18.07
C PRO A 725 16.65 22.90 -17.59
N LEU A 726 16.55 23.34 -16.33
CA LEU A 726 15.32 23.90 -15.75
C LEU A 726 15.45 25.41 -15.57
N THR A 727 14.32 26.11 -15.59
CA THR A 727 14.22 27.54 -15.24
C THR A 727 13.07 27.79 -14.27
N LEU A 728 13.33 28.44 -13.13
CA LEU A 728 12.30 28.88 -12.20
C LEU A 728 11.42 29.93 -12.89
N GLN A 729 10.11 29.71 -12.86
CA GLN A 729 9.09 30.63 -13.38
C GLN A 729 8.43 31.43 -12.27
N ARG A 730 8.07 30.80 -11.14
CA ARG A 730 7.37 31.41 -9.99
C ARG A 730 7.64 30.65 -8.70
N VAL A 731 7.72 31.35 -7.57
CA VAL A 731 7.44 30.74 -6.25
C VAL A 731 5.94 30.88 -5.99
N ARG A 732 5.29 29.83 -5.48
CA ARG A 732 3.85 29.78 -5.28
C ARG A 732 3.49 29.35 -3.86
N LEU A 733 2.46 29.98 -3.30
CA LEU A 733 1.72 29.52 -2.13
C LEU A 733 0.31 29.17 -2.59
N LEU A 734 -0.24 28.04 -2.18
CA LEU A 734 -1.62 27.65 -2.53
C LEU A 734 -2.44 27.27 -1.29
N GLU A 735 -3.76 27.41 -1.42
CA GLU A 735 -4.75 26.75 -0.58
C GLU A 735 -5.78 26.09 -1.51
N THR A 736 -5.92 24.77 -1.37
CA THR A 736 -6.82 23.92 -2.18
C THR A 736 -8.11 23.57 -1.44
N SER A 737 -8.17 23.78 -0.12
CA SER A 737 -9.36 23.52 0.69
C SER A 737 -10.37 24.67 0.60
N ALA A 738 -11.58 24.35 0.13
CA ALA A 738 -12.72 25.26 0.11
C ALA A 738 -13.17 25.71 1.51
N ALA A 739 -12.93 24.90 2.54
CA ALA A 739 -13.38 25.13 3.92
C ALA A 739 -12.42 25.99 4.76
N ARG A 740 -11.20 26.24 4.28
CA ARG A 740 -10.18 27.07 4.95
C ARG A 740 -10.22 28.46 4.33
N SER A 741 -10.22 29.52 5.14
CA SER A 741 -10.28 30.91 4.65
C SER A 741 -9.49 31.83 5.60
N TYR A 742 -8.37 32.37 5.14
CA TYR A 742 -7.43 33.12 5.96
C TYR A 742 -6.52 34.03 5.10
N THR A 743 -5.84 34.94 5.78
CA THR A 743 -4.77 35.81 5.23
C THR A 743 -3.47 35.49 5.97
N GLY A 744 -2.32 35.60 5.30
CA GLY A 744 -1.03 35.38 5.94
C GLY A 744 0.14 36.01 5.20
N GLU A 745 1.34 35.78 5.71
CA GLU A 745 2.59 36.30 5.15
C GLU A 745 3.73 35.35 5.52
N VAL A 746 4.55 34.98 4.54
CA VAL A 746 5.78 34.19 4.76
C VAL A 746 6.96 34.88 4.10
N THR A 747 8.16 34.66 4.64
CA THR A 747 9.41 35.18 4.02
C THR A 747 10.26 34.01 3.54
N ILE A 748 10.80 34.09 2.32
CA ILE A 748 11.73 33.11 1.75
C ILE A 748 13.14 33.68 1.67
N SER A 749 14.17 32.83 1.81
CA SER A 749 15.57 33.21 1.59
C SER A 749 16.42 32.03 1.11
N ASP A 750 17.63 32.34 0.61
CA ASP A 750 18.69 31.38 0.29
C ASP A 750 18.23 30.23 -0.64
N LEU A 751 17.86 30.58 -1.87
CA LEU A 751 17.37 29.62 -2.87
C LEU A 751 18.55 28.90 -3.54
N ARG A 752 18.72 27.62 -3.21
CA ARG A 752 19.81 26.74 -3.70
C ARG A 752 19.28 25.52 -4.42
N VAL A 753 20.12 24.92 -5.24
CA VAL A 753 19.92 23.58 -5.78
C VAL A 753 20.94 22.60 -5.22
N LYS A 754 20.49 21.40 -4.86
CA LYS A 754 21.33 20.22 -4.66
C LYS A 754 21.63 19.61 -6.02
N VAL A 755 22.84 19.81 -6.52
CA VAL A 755 23.30 19.32 -7.82
C VAL A 755 24.21 18.13 -7.61
N ALA A 756 23.92 17.03 -8.30
CA ALA A 756 24.79 15.87 -8.31
C ALA A 756 25.88 15.99 -9.39
N PRO A 757 27.00 15.27 -9.26
CA PRO A 757 27.99 15.13 -10.33
C PRO A 757 27.32 14.69 -11.64
N ASP A 758 27.62 15.38 -12.75
CA ASP A 758 26.96 15.16 -14.02
C ASP A 758 26.99 13.69 -14.46
N VAL A 759 25.83 13.19 -14.89
CA VAL A 759 25.66 11.84 -15.39
C VAL A 759 24.70 11.89 -16.59
N GLU A 760 24.97 11.09 -17.60
CA GLU A 760 24.04 10.92 -18.72
C GLU A 760 22.88 10.04 -18.26
N LEU A 761 21.69 10.63 -18.14
CA LEU A 761 20.47 9.88 -17.82
C LEU A 761 20.20 8.85 -18.93
N PRO A 762 20.13 7.54 -18.62
CA PRO A 762 20.03 6.53 -19.65
C PRO A 762 18.69 6.63 -20.38
N ALA A 763 18.73 7.00 -21.66
CA ALA A 763 17.57 7.06 -22.53
C ALA A 763 16.95 5.66 -22.70
N GLY A 764 15.91 5.39 -21.91
CA GLY A 764 15.17 4.13 -21.96
C GLY A 764 14.44 3.96 -23.29
N PRO A 765 14.33 2.73 -23.83
CA PRO A 765 13.49 2.49 -25.00
C PRO A 765 12.04 2.81 -24.64
N ARG A 766 11.42 3.71 -25.41
CA ARG A 766 10.05 4.18 -25.14
C ARG A 766 9.09 3.01 -25.14
N LEU A 767 8.38 2.84 -24.03
CA LEU A 767 7.34 1.84 -23.91
C LEU A 767 6.14 2.24 -24.77
N THR A 768 5.66 1.28 -25.55
CA THR A 768 4.48 1.44 -26.41
C THR A 768 3.58 0.25 -26.15
N ASP A 769 2.32 0.51 -25.82
CA ASP A 769 1.37 -0.58 -25.57
C ASP A 769 0.75 -1.08 -26.89
N PRO A 770 0.73 -2.40 -27.14
CA PRO A 770 0.15 -2.98 -28.36
C PRO A 770 -1.34 -2.72 -28.56
N VAL A 771 -2.14 -2.33 -27.56
CA VAL A 771 -3.57 -2.02 -27.80
C VAL A 771 -3.77 -0.74 -28.63
N VAL A 772 -2.79 0.16 -28.66
CA VAL A 772 -2.86 1.43 -29.41
C VAL A 772 -2.60 1.18 -30.90
N VAL A 773 -3.55 1.58 -31.74
CA VAL A 773 -3.51 1.41 -33.19
C VAL A 773 -2.74 2.58 -33.82
N THR A 774 -1.45 2.36 -34.12
CA THR A 774 -0.59 3.31 -34.85
C THR A 774 -0.50 3.03 -36.36
N ASP A 775 -1.15 1.96 -36.82
CA ASP A 775 -1.39 1.62 -38.22
C ASP A 775 -2.75 0.94 -38.39
N GLY A 776 -3.70 1.66 -39.00
CA GLY A 776 -5.08 1.26 -39.26
C GLY A 776 -6.09 2.10 -38.49
N THR A 777 -7.36 1.68 -38.51
CA THR A 777 -8.45 2.28 -37.70
C THR A 777 -9.26 1.21 -36.98
N VAL A 778 -10.05 1.62 -35.98
CA VAL A 778 -11.01 0.73 -35.29
C VAL A 778 -12.40 0.72 -35.93
N ASP A 779 -12.59 1.29 -37.14
CA ASP A 779 -13.91 1.38 -37.79
C ASP A 779 -14.60 0.03 -38.03
N GLY A 780 -13.84 -1.04 -38.18
CA GLY A 780 -14.35 -2.41 -38.36
C GLY A 780 -14.71 -3.16 -37.08
N ARG A 781 -14.69 -2.50 -35.91
CA ARG A 781 -14.95 -3.13 -34.61
C ARG A 781 -16.45 -3.20 -34.29
N PRO A 782 -16.96 -4.32 -33.75
CA PRO A 782 -18.39 -4.48 -33.42
C PRO A 782 -18.96 -3.49 -32.40
N LEU A 783 -18.12 -2.98 -31.50
CA LEU A 783 -18.50 -2.00 -30.48
C LEU A 783 -17.47 -0.87 -30.46
N ARG A 784 -17.94 0.38 -30.55
CA ARG A 784 -17.15 1.60 -30.65
C ARG A 784 -17.56 2.60 -29.57
N VAL A 785 -16.74 2.75 -28.54
CA VAL A 785 -16.97 3.71 -27.45
C VAL A 785 -16.00 4.87 -27.59
N ALA A 786 -16.51 6.07 -27.85
CA ALA A 786 -15.71 7.29 -27.84
C ALA A 786 -15.46 7.74 -26.40
N VAL A 787 -14.28 8.31 -26.14
CA VAL A 787 -13.87 8.84 -24.84
C VAL A 787 -13.29 10.23 -25.03
N MET A 788 -13.75 11.18 -24.20
CA MET A 788 -13.20 12.53 -24.10
C MET A 788 -13.07 12.92 -22.62
N SER A 789 -12.16 13.83 -22.30
CA SER A 789 -11.98 14.39 -20.96
C SER A 789 -11.28 15.74 -21.05
N ASP A 790 -11.20 16.48 -19.95
CA ASP A 790 -10.28 17.62 -19.85
C ASP A 790 -10.51 18.70 -20.93
N ALA A 791 -11.77 19.12 -21.05
CA ALA A 791 -12.15 20.30 -21.82
C ALA A 791 -12.07 21.60 -21.02
N GLN A 792 -12.39 21.54 -19.72
CA GLN A 792 -12.31 22.61 -18.73
C GLN A 792 -12.81 23.99 -19.23
N PHE A 793 -14.06 24.06 -19.72
CA PHE A 793 -14.70 25.34 -20.05
C PHE A 793 -15.53 25.92 -18.90
N VAL A 794 -15.89 27.20 -19.01
CA VAL A 794 -16.75 27.93 -18.06
C VAL A 794 -17.90 28.64 -18.77
N ALA A 795 -19.09 28.64 -18.17
CA ALA A 795 -20.28 29.28 -18.74
C ALA A 795 -20.29 30.81 -18.65
N ARG A 796 -19.38 31.42 -17.88
CA ARG A 796 -19.17 32.88 -17.86
C ARG A 796 -18.48 33.42 -19.12
N ASP A 797 -17.86 32.54 -19.91
CA ASP A 797 -17.23 32.88 -21.20
C ASP A 797 -17.63 31.82 -22.25
N PRO A 798 -18.91 31.83 -22.69
CA PRO A 798 -19.49 30.78 -23.52
C PRO A 798 -18.96 30.76 -24.96
N ASP A 799 -18.30 31.84 -25.40
CA ASP A 799 -17.66 31.95 -26.71
C ASP A 799 -16.12 31.74 -26.61
N SER A 800 -15.63 31.27 -25.46
CA SER A 800 -14.20 31.03 -25.21
C SER A 800 -13.59 29.97 -26.13
N PRO A 801 -12.27 30.04 -26.38
CA PRO A 801 -11.55 29.00 -27.14
C PRO A 801 -11.72 27.58 -26.58
N LEU A 802 -12.03 27.42 -25.30
CA LEU A 802 -12.23 26.12 -24.66
C LEU A 802 -13.62 25.54 -24.96
N VAL A 803 -14.67 26.38 -25.04
CA VAL A 803 -16.01 25.94 -25.51
C VAL A 803 -15.96 25.55 -26.98
N GLU A 804 -15.31 26.35 -27.83
CA GLU A 804 -15.15 26.02 -29.26
C GLU A 804 -14.24 24.79 -29.48
N ALA A 805 -13.22 24.59 -28.64
CA ALA A 805 -12.42 23.36 -28.64
C ALA A 805 -13.27 22.13 -28.25
N ALA A 806 -14.14 22.24 -27.24
CA ALA A 806 -15.07 21.19 -26.84
C ALA A 806 -16.09 20.87 -27.94
N ARG A 807 -16.70 21.91 -28.55
CA ARG A 807 -17.59 21.79 -29.71
C ARG A 807 -16.92 21.13 -30.90
N ARG A 808 -15.66 21.49 -31.21
CA ARG A 808 -14.87 20.85 -32.27
C ARG A 808 -14.67 19.36 -31.98
N THR A 809 -14.28 18.99 -30.77
CA THR A 809 -14.04 17.59 -30.41
C THR A 809 -15.33 16.77 -30.42
N LEU A 810 -16.43 17.27 -29.86
CA LEU A 810 -17.76 16.63 -29.97
C LEU A 810 -18.21 16.49 -31.44
N ALA A 811 -17.93 17.49 -32.28
CA ALA A 811 -18.23 17.41 -33.71
C ALA A 811 -17.32 16.43 -34.47
N GLU A 812 -16.08 16.23 -34.05
CA GLU A 812 -15.18 15.18 -34.56
C GLU A 812 -15.73 13.79 -34.19
N ILE A 813 -16.05 13.56 -32.91
CA ILE A 813 -16.65 12.32 -32.41
C ILE A 813 -17.94 11.98 -33.17
N ALA A 814 -18.87 12.95 -33.30
CA ALA A 814 -20.16 12.74 -33.96
C ALA A 814 -20.05 12.24 -35.42
N ARG A 815 -18.98 12.62 -36.14
CA ARG A 815 -18.73 12.15 -37.52
C ARG A 815 -18.31 10.68 -37.58
N THR A 816 -17.71 10.15 -36.52
CA THR A 816 -17.26 8.74 -36.45
C THR A 816 -18.35 7.74 -36.09
N LYS A 817 -19.52 8.23 -35.64
CA LYS A 817 -20.70 7.42 -35.30
C LYS A 817 -20.43 6.33 -34.24
N PRO A 818 -19.99 6.70 -33.03
CA PRO A 818 -19.80 5.73 -31.94
C PRO A 818 -21.15 5.16 -31.45
N ASP A 819 -21.09 3.97 -30.84
CA ASP A 819 -22.22 3.32 -30.18
C ASP A 819 -22.50 3.93 -28.80
N ALA A 820 -21.46 4.47 -28.15
CA ALA A 820 -21.56 5.23 -26.90
C ALA A 820 -20.43 6.28 -26.76
N LEU A 821 -20.65 7.28 -25.92
CA LEU A 821 -19.67 8.30 -25.52
C LEU A 821 -19.45 8.28 -24.01
N VAL A 822 -18.19 8.25 -23.55
CA VAL A 822 -17.84 8.49 -22.14
C VAL A 822 -17.09 9.81 -22.02
N ILE A 823 -17.62 10.70 -21.17
CA ILE A 823 -16.99 11.95 -20.78
C ILE A 823 -16.30 11.66 -19.45
N ASN A 824 -14.99 11.42 -19.46
CA ASN A 824 -14.25 10.91 -18.31
C ASN A 824 -13.62 12.05 -17.49
N GLY A 825 -14.47 12.94 -16.97
CA GLY A 825 -14.12 14.08 -16.11
C GLY A 825 -13.54 15.31 -16.81
N ASP A 826 -13.51 16.41 -16.06
CA ASP A 826 -12.99 17.72 -16.41
C ASP A 826 -13.56 18.31 -17.72
N LEU A 827 -14.85 18.12 -17.98
CA LEU A 827 -15.53 18.78 -19.09
C LEU A 827 -15.73 20.28 -18.78
N VAL A 828 -16.08 20.59 -17.53
CA VAL A 828 -16.18 21.96 -16.98
C VAL A 828 -14.93 22.31 -16.16
N ASP A 829 -14.64 23.59 -15.91
CA ASP A 829 -13.50 24.01 -15.06
C ASP A 829 -13.88 24.25 -13.59
N GLU A 830 -15.04 24.85 -13.27
CA GLU A 830 -15.31 25.32 -11.90
C GLU A 830 -16.51 24.62 -11.21
N GLY A 831 -17.15 23.64 -11.86
CA GLY A 831 -18.25 22.88 -11.28
C GLY A 831 -19.44 23.75 -10.86
N ALA A 832 -19.63 24.92 -11.48
CA ALA A 832 -20.77 25.78 -11.21
C ALA A 832 -22.04 25.25 -11.90
N PRO A 833 -23.25 25.46 -11.36
CA PRO A 833 -24.49 25.02 -12.00
C PRO A 833 -24.70 25.59 -13.42
N ALA A 834 -24.13 26.77 -13.70
CA ALA A 834 -24.12 27.36 -15.03
C ALA A 834 -23.21 26.59 -16.01
N ASP A 835 -22.05 26.12 -15.57
CA ASP A 835 -21.11 25.33 -16.38
C ASP A 835 -21.77 24.01 -16.81
N PHE A 836 -22.48 23.36 -15.88
CA PHE A 836 -23.25 22.14 -16.15
C PHE A 836 -24.43 22.37 -17.12
N ALA A 837 -25.08 23.54 -17.06
CA ALA A 837 -26.12 23.91 -18.03
C ALA A 837 -25.54 24.15 -19.44
N LEU A 838 -24.34 24.74 -19.54
CA LEU A 838 -23.62 24.85 -20.82
C LEU A 838 -23.17 23.47 -21.32
N ALA A 839 -22.60 22.63 -20.46
CA ALA A 839 -22.23 21.25 -20.78
C ALA A 839 -23.41 20.47 -21.35
N ARG A 840 -24.60 20.59 -20.73
CA ARG A 840 -25.82 19.97 -21.25
C ARG A 840 -26.20 20.49 -22.64
N THR A 841 -26.06 21.80 -22.87
CA THR A 841 -26.29 22.43 -24.19
C THR A 841 -25.35 21.87 -25.27
N LEU A 842 -24.08 21.61 -24.94
CA LEU A 842 -23.12 21.01 -25.87
C LEU A 842 -23.43 19.53 -26.18
N LEU A 843 -23.98 18.79 -25.21
CA LEU A 843 -24.44 17.41 -25.43
C LEU A 843 -25.74 17.36 -26.25
N ASP A 844 -26.65 18.31 -26.04
CA ASP A 844 -27.84 18.48 -26.88
C ASP A 844 -27.47 18.99 -28.30
N GLU A 845 -26.34 19.68 -28.48
CA GLU A 845 -25.73 19.90 -29.82
C GLU A 845 -25.16 18.61 -30.42
N PHE A 846 -24.49 17.78 -29.63
CA PHE A 846 -23.91 16.51 -30.08
C PHE A 846 -24.97 15.52 -30.59
N ASP A 847 -26.03 15.28 -29.81
CA ASP A 847 -27.18 14.43 -30.20
C ASP A 847 -27.92 14.96 -31.46
N ARG A 848 -27.85 16.26 -31.74
CA ARG A 848 -28.36 16.87 -32.99
C ARG A 848 -27.40 16.68 -34.18
N ARG A 849 -26.09 16.62 -33.95
CA ARG A 849 -25.06 16.46 -35.01
C ARG A 849 -24.96 15.00 -35.49
N THR A 850 -25.21 14.03 -34.62
CA THR A 850 -25.31 12.60 -34.98
C THR A 850 -26.61 12.33 -35.76
N GLY A 851 -27.73 12.91 -35.32
CA GLY A 851 -29.06 12.68 -35.90
C GLY A 851 -29.83 11.50 -35.29
N TRP A 852 -29.25 10.86 -34.27
CA TRP A 852 -29.90 9.96 -33.33
C TRP A 852 -29.27 10.16 -31.95
N LYS A 853 -30.02 9.89 -30.88
CA LYS A 853 -29.46 10.00 -29.53
C LYS A 853 -28.40 8.92 -29.29
N VAL A 854 -27.16 9.34 -29.06
CA VAL A 854 -26.07 8.43 -28.67
C VAL A 854 -26.10 8.27 -27.14
N PRO A 855 -26.05 7.05 -26.60
CA PRO A 855 -25.84 6.83 -25.17
C PRO A 855 -24.54 7.51 -24.71
N TRP A 856 -24.66 8.51 -23.84
CA TRP A 856 -23.52 9.19 -23.24
C TRP A 856 -23.52 9.04 -21.72
N HIS A 857 -22.34 8.81 -21.16
CA HIS A 857 -22.08 8.66 -19.73
C HIS A 857 -21.03 9.69 -19.30
N TYR A 858 -21.26 10.35 -18.18
CA TYR A 858 -20.38 11.39 -17.66
C TYR A 858 -19.86 10.93 -16.30
N VAL A 859 -18.54 10.88 -16.16
CA VAL A 859 -17.82 10.58 -14.92
C VAL A 859 -17.32 11.91 -14.37
N PRO A 860 -17.47 12.23 -13.07
CA PRO A 860 -16.94 13.47 -12.52
C PRO A 860 -15.40 13.40 -12.36
N GLY A 861 -14.73 14.45 -12.81
CA GLY A 861 -13.34 14.79 -12.47
C GLY A 861 -13.28 15.77 -11.30
N ASN A 862 -12.07 16.22 -10.97
CA ASN A 862 -11.89 17.15 -9.85
C ASN A 862 -12.43 18.56 -10.16
N HIS A 863 -12.50 18.96 -11.43
CA HIS A 863 -13.08 20.25 -11.80
C HIS A 863 -14.62 20.24 -11.69
N GLU A 864 -15.29 19.08 -11.89
CA GLU A 864 -16.71 18.94 -11.56
C GLU A 864 -17.02 19.12 -10.06
N ALA A 865 -16.06 18.80 -9.18
CA ALA A 865 -16.22 18.94 -7.73
C ALA A 865 -15.76 20.31 -7.17
N MET A 866 -15.01 21.13 -7.93
CA MET A 866 -14.35 22.32 -7.37
C MET A 866 -15.31 23.37 -6.78
N GLY A 867 -16.45 23.63 -7.42
CA GLY A 867 -17.33 24.76 -7.07
C GLY A 867 -17.78 24.78 -5.61
N PRO A 868 -18.46 23.73 -5.11
CA PRO A 868 -18.87 23.59 -3.71
C PRO A 868 -17.92 22.67 -2.92
N GLY A 869 -16.76 22.29 -3.46
CA GLY A 869 -15.84 21.30 -2.87
C GLY A 869 -16.42 19.88 -2.80
N SER A 870 -17.40 19.55 -3.64
CA SER A 870 -18.12 18.27 -3.68
C SER A 870 -18.89 18.11 -5.01
N THR A 871 -19.32 16.89 -5.32
CA THR A 871 -20.04 16.53 -6.56
C THR A 871 -21.53 16.93 -6.58
N VAL A 872 -22.06 17.57 -5.53
CA VAL A 872 -23.51 17.89 -5.41
C VAL A 872 -24.09 18.71 -6.59
N ASN A 873 -23.29 19.60 -7.20
CA ASN A 873 -23.72 20.35 -8.39
C ASN A 873 -23.77 19.48 -9.66
N PHE A 874 -22.86 18.50 -9.77
CA PHE A 874 -22.87 17.49 -10.83
C PHE A 874 -24.07 16.56 -10.67
N GLU A 875 -24.31 16.04 -9.46
CA GLU A 875 -25.43 15.15 -9.15
C GLU A 875 -26.77 15.79 -9.50
N ALA A 876 -26.95 17.08 -9.17
CA ALA A 876 -28.15 17.85 -9.49
C ALA A 876 -28.39 18.05 -11.00
N ALA A 877 -27.37 17.92 -11.85
CA ALA A 877 -27.45 18.15 -13.30
C ALA A 877 -27.41 16.85 -14.14
N PHE A 878 -26.72 15.81 -13.66
CA PHE A 878 -26.43 14.59 -14.41
C PHE A 878 -26.80 13.28 -13.69
N GLY A 879 -27.05 13.31 -12.37
CA GLY A 879 -27.38 12.13 -11.56
C GLY A 879 -26.16 11.47 -10.92
N ASP A 880 -26.33 10.21 -10.51
CA ASP A 880 -25.35 9.42 -9.73
C ASP A 880 -23.93 9.50 -10.30
N THR A 881 -22.93 9.73 -9.42
CA THR A 881 -21.52 9.85 -9.80
C THR A 881 -20.88 8.52 -10.24
N THR A 882 -21.58 7.40 -10.01
CA THR A 882 -21.14 6.04 -10.38
C THR A 882 -22.26 5.33 -11.14
N SER A 883 -21.90 4.49 -12.11
CA SER A 883 -22.87 3.82 -12.99
C SER A 883 -22.40 2.44 -13.42
N VAL A 884 -23.36 1.58 -13.77
CA VAL A 884 -23.09 0.25 -14.34
C VAL A 884 -24.03 0.01 -15.50
N PHE A 885 -23.49 -0.35 -16.66
CA PHE A 885 -24.27 -0.58 -17.87
C PHE A 885 -23.61 -1.62 -18.78
N ASP A 886 -24.42 -2.40 -19.50
CA ASP A 886 -23.93 -3.42 -20.44
C ASP A 886 -24.24 -2.99 -21.89
N VAL A 887 -23.22 -2.97 -22.75
CA VAL A 887 -23.36 -2.73 -24.21
C VAL A 887 -22.66 -3.85 -24.95
N GLU A 888 -23.34 -4.48 -25.91
CA GLU A 888 -22.82 -5.58 -26.74
C GLU A 888 -21.93 -6.55 -25.96
N HIS A 889 -22.53 -7.29 -25.01
CA HIS A 889 -21.83 -8.27 -24.17
C HIS A 889 -20.61 -7.73 -23.38
N THR A 890 -20.48 -6.43 -23.15
CA THR A 890 -19.40 -5.81 -22.37
C THR A 890 -19.98 -4.98 -21.23
N ARG A 891 -19.51 -5.21 -20.00
CA ARG A 891 -19.94 -4.43 -18.83
C ARG A 891 -19.05 -3.22 -18.64
N PHE A 892 -19.67 -2.07 -18.42
CA PHE A 892 -19.02 -0.81 -18.11
C PHE A 892 -19.33 -0.43 -16.66
N ILE A 893 -18.33 0.11 -15.96
CA ILE A 893 -18.44 0.56 -14.57
C ILE A 893 -17.76 1.94 -14.49
N THR A 894 -18.46 2.96 -13.98
CA THR A 894 -17.86 4.28 -13.73
C THR A 894 -17.72 4.54 -12.24
N LEU A 895 -16.59 5.14 -11.84
CA LEU A 895 -16.21 5.43 -10.46
C LEU A 895 -15.87 6.92 -10.28
N ASP A 896 -16.32 7.49 -9.16
CA ASP A 896 -16.09 8.86 -8.72
C ASP A 896 -14.73 8.97 -8.04
N SER A 897 -13.74 9.46 -8.78
CA SER A 897 -12.42 9.82 -8.24
C SER A 897 -12.26 11.34 -8.12
N SER A 898 -13.35 12.13 -8.12
CA SER A 898 -13.29 13.60 -8.18
C SER A 898 -12.46 14.24 -7.04
N SER A 899 -12.36 13.56 -5.90
CA SER A 899 -11.50 13.90 -4.75
C SER A 899 -10.03 13.42 -4.82
N GLY A 900 -9.54 12.93 -5.97
CA GLY A 900 -8.20 12.31 -6.11
C GLY A 900 -8.03 10.96 -5.39
N THR A 901 -9.13 10.42 -4.85
CA THR A 901 -9.23 9.13 -4.13
C THR A 901 -10.64 8.56 -4.34
N LEU A 902 -10.77 7.24 -4.31
CA LEU A 902 -12.04 6.52 -4.39
C LEU A 902 -12.78 6.49 -3.04
N ARG A 903 -12.09 6.60 -1.90
CA ARG A 903 -12.75 6.80 -0.59
C ARG A 903 -13.51 8.11 -0.52
N GLY A 904 -13.06 9.18 -1.18
CA GLY A 904 -13.74 10.48 -1.14
C GLY A 904 -15.07 10.51 -1.91
N GLY A 905 -15.19 9.75 -3.01
CA GLY A 905 -16.48 9.39 -3.62
C GLY A 905 -17.30 8.35 -2.83
N GLY A 906 -16.79 7.89 -1.68
CA GLY A 906 -17.49 7.04 -0.72
C GLY A 906 -17.27 5.53 -0.89
N PHE A 907 -17.15 4.80 0.23
CA PHE A 907 -16.92 3.35 0.27
C PHE A 907 -17.86 2.51 -0.61
N ALA A 908 -19.09 2.97 -0.84
CA ALA A 908 -20.10 2.28 -1.64
C ALA A 908 -19.63 1.94 -3.06
N GLN A 909 -18.78 2.77 -3.69
CA GLN A 909 -18.31 2.51 -5.05
C GLN A 909 -17.26 1.40 -5.15
N LEU A 910 -16.42 1.23 -4.12
CA LEU A 910 -15.46 0.14 -4.06
C LEU A 910 -16.17 -1.20 -3.77
N GLN A 911 -17.24 -1.16 -2.96
CA GLN A 911 -18.16 -2.29 -2.82
C GLN A 911 -18.87 -2.62 -4.16
N LEU A 912 -19.32 -1.59 -4.90
CA LEU A 912 -19.94 -1.73 -6.22
C LEU A 912 -18.97 -2.39 -7.23
N LEU A 913 -17.73 -1.91 -7.34
CA LEU A 913 -16.71 -2.49 -8.21
C LEU A 913 -16.47 -3.97 -7.88
N HIS A 914 -16.21 -4.29 -6.62
CA HIS A 914 -16.01 -5.66 -6.14
C HIS A 914 -17.18 -6.59 -6.52
N ASP A 915 -18.41 -6.17 -6.21
CA ASP A 915 -19.59 -7.00 -6.43
C ASP A 915 -19.99 -7.09 -7.90
N GLN A 916 -19.70 -6.07 -8.72
CA GLN A 916 -19.89 -6.13 -10.17
C GLN A 916 -18.88 -7.03 -10.87
N LEU A 917 -17.60 -7.01 -10.48
CA LEU A 917 -16.61 -7.96 -10.99
C LEU A 917 -17.00 -9.41 -10.60
N LYS A 918 -17.49 -9.60 -9.37
CA LYS A 918 -18.02 -10.88 -8.88
C LYS A 918 -19.29 -11.35 -9.60
N ALA A 919 -20.18 -10.43 -9.97
CA ALA A 919 -21.36 -10.72 -10.80
C ALA A 919 -20.96 -11.07 -12.24
N ALA A 920 -20.20 -10.18 -12.89
CA ALA A 920 -19.67 -10.33 -14.24
C ALA A 920 -18.86 -11.61 -14.43
N ARG A 921 -18.19 -12.12 -13.39
CA ARG A 921 -17.47 -13.42 -13.43
C ARG A 921 -18.39 -14.59 -13.76
N ASN A 922 -19.61 -14.59 -13.21
CA ASN A 922 -20.57 -15.68 -13.31
C ASN A 922 -21.59 -15.48 -14.44
N ASP A 923 -21.88 -14.22 -14.79
CA ASP A 923 -22.77 -13.83 -15.89
C ASP A 923 -22.27 -14.39 -17.22
N ARG A 924 -23.11 -15.12 -17.97
CA ARG A 924 -22.72 -15.68 -19.29
C ARG A 924 -22.88 -14.70 -20.45
N SER A 925 -23.63 -13.63 -20.23
CA SER A 925 -23.89 -12.52 -21.18
C SER A 925 -22.70 -11.57 -21.24
N VAL A 926 -21.97 -11.39 -20.13
CA VAL A 926 -20.77 -10.55 -20.09
C VAL A 926 -19.55 -11.31 -20.60
N SER A 927 -18.87 -10.73 -21.60
CA SER A 927 -17.63 -11.23 -22.22
C SER A 927 -16.37 -10.58 -21.61
N GLY A 928 -16.47 -9.33 -21.17
CA GLY A 928 -15.40 -8.58 -20.50
C GLY A 928 -15.92 -7.33 -19.79
N VAL A 929 -15.04 -6.62 -19.07
CA VAL A 929 -15.37 -5.45 -18.23
C VAL A 929 -14.47 -4.26 -18.56
N VAL A 930 -15.02 -3.05 -18.65
CA VAL A 930 -14.26 -1.79 -18.73
C VAL A 930 -14.59 -0.92 -17.53
N VAL A 931 -13.57 -0.48 -16.80
CA VAL A 931 -13.70 0.49 -15.69
C VAL A 931 -13.27 1.87 -16.17
N PHE A 932 -14.01 2.89 -15.73
CA PHE A 932 -13.71 4.31 -15.97
C PHE A 932 -13.66 5.07 -14.64
N GLU A 933 -12.62 5.87 -14.45
CA GLU A 933 -12.50 6.87 -13.39
C GLU A 933 -11.65 8.04 -13.93
N HIS A 934 -11.78 9.26 -13.40
CA HIS A 934 -11.02 10.40 -13.93
C HIS A 934 -9.49 10.29 -13.67
N HIS A 935 -9.07 10.07 -12.43
CA HIS A 935 -7.64 9.98 -12.08
C HIS A 935 -7.12 8.54 -12.29
N PRO A 936 -6.05 8.30 -13.06
CA PRO A 936 -5.52 6.95 -13.26
C PRO A 936 -4.94 6.29 -11.99
N THR A 937 -4.92 4.96 -11.98
CA THR A 937 -4.14 4.19 -10.99
C THR A 937 -2.64 4.48 -11.10
N GLN A 938 -2.11 4.76 -12.31
CA GLN A 938 -0.71 5.12 -12.56
C GLN A 938 -0.60 6.29 -13.54
N ASP A 939 0.09 7.35 -13.11
CA ASP A 939 0.44 8.48 -13.98
C ASP A 939 1.66 8.11 -14.85
N PRO A 940 1.62 8.27 -16.19
CA PRO A 940 2.77 8.00 -17.06
C PRO A 940 3.93 9.02 -16.92
N LEU A 941 3.69 10.22 -16.39
CA LEU A 941 4.67 11.31 -16.32
C LEU A 941 5.69 11.13 -15.17
N PRO A 942 6.84 11.84 -15.17
CA PRO A 942 7.87 11.65 -14.14
C PRO A 942 7.48 12.08 -12.73
N ASP A 943 6.63 13.10 -12.59
CA ASP A 943 6.22 13.74 -11.33
C ASP A 943 5.13 13.00 -10.57
N LYS A 944 4.34 12.17 -11.24
CA LYS A 944 3.23 11.39 -10.67
C LYS A 944 2.15 12.25 -10.01
N ALA A 945 2.02 13.50 -10.45
CA ALA A 945 1.10 14.47 -9.86
C ALA A 945 -0.39 14.15 -10.11
N SER A 946 -0.69 13.26 -11.06
CA SER A 946 -2.02 13.12 -11.67
C SER A 946 -2.72 11.78 -11.36
N GLN A 947 -2.14 10.91 -10.55
CA GLN A 947 -2.71 9.58 -10.20
C GLN A 947 -3.52 9.60 -8.91
N LEU A 948 -4.29 8.53 -8.65
CA LEU A 948 -4.90 8.28 -7.34
C LEU A 948 -3.88 8.46 -6.21
N GLY A 949 -4.21 9.34 -5.25
CA GLY A 949 -3.34 9.72 -4.15
C GLY A 949 -3.19 8.65 -3.07
N ASP A 950 -4.22 7.81 -2.89
CA ASP A 950 -4.12 6.58 -2.11
C ASP A 950 -3.59 5.46 -3.02
N ARG A 951 -2.34 5.05 -2.77
CA ARG A 951 -1.67 4.02 -3.59
C ARG A 951 -2.26 2.64 -3.40
N LYS A 952 -2.84 2.35 -2.23
CA LYS A 952 -3.50 1.06 -1.97
C LYS A 952 -4.86 0.96 -2.65
N GLU A 953 -5.57 2.08 -2.84
CA GLU A 953 -6.76 2.11 -3.70
C GLU A 953 -6.40 1.75 -5.16
N ALA A 954 -5.33 2.35 -5.70
CA ALA A 954 -4.83 2.01 -7.04
C ALA A 954 -4.41 0.53 -7.16
N GLU A 955 -3.62 0.02 -6.20
CA GLU A 955 -3.22 -1.40 -6.14
C GLU A 955 -4.43 -2.34 -5.99
N LEU A 956 -5.49 -1.93 -5.27
CA LEU A 956 -6.70 -2.72 -5.09
C LEU A 956 -7.51 -2.83 -6.39
N VAL A 957 -7.66 -1.74 -7.14
CA VAL A 957 -8.30 -1.74 -8.47
C VAL A 957 -7.49 -2.60 -9.44
N GLU A 958 -6.17 -2.41 -9.49
CA GLU A 958 -5.27 -3.18 -10.36
C GLU A 958 -5.32 -4.67 -10.05
N LYS A 959 -5.27 -5.03 -8.76
CA LYS A 959 -5.38 -6.41 -8.29
C LYS A 959 -6.74 -7.01 -8.62
N TRP A 960 -7.85 -6.30 -8.40
CA TRP A 960 -9.20 -6.84 -8.67
C TRP A 960 -9.48 -7.05 -10.15
N LEU A 961 -9.02 -6.16 -11.03
CA LEU A 961 -9.15 -6.37 -12.48
C LEU A 961 -8.27 -7.53 -12.97
N SER A 962 -7.07 -7.67 -12.41
CA SER A 962 -6.16 -8.78 -12.72
C SER A 962 -6.69 -10.13 -12.19
N ASP A 963 -7.19 -10.19 -10.95
CA ASP A 963 -7.84 -11.37 -10.35
C ASP A 963 -9.14 -11.73 -11.09
N PHE A 964 -9.94 -10.73 -11.51
CA PHE A 964 -11.09 -10.95 -12.37
C PHE A 964 -10.65 -11.59 -13.70
N ARG A 965 -9.69 -10.99 -14.40
CA ARG A 965 -9.20 -11.50 -15.69
C ARG A 965 -8.69 -12.93 -15.57
N ALA A 966 -7.81 -13.17 -14.59
CA ALA A 966 -7.16 -14.45 -14.35
C ALA A 966 -8.08 -15.53 -13.76
N GLY A 967 -9.16 -15.15 -13.07
CA GLY A 967 -10.09 -16.06 -12.40
C GLY A 967 -11.44 -16.25 -13.09
N ALA A 968 -11.84 -15.33 -13.99
CA ALA A 968 -13.06 -15.41 -14.80
C ALA A 968 -12.80 -15.91 -16.23
N HIS A 969 -11.55 -15.87 -16.71
CA HIS A 969 -11.19 -16.12 -18.11
C HIS A 969 -11.89 -15.13 -19.06
N LYS A 970 -11.93 -13.87 -18.65
CA LYS A 970 -12.60 -12.75 -19.35
C LYS A 970 -11.68 -11.54 -19.41
N SER A 971 -11.76 -10.77 -20.48
CA SER A 971 -10.97 -9.55 -20.63
C SER A 971 -11.44 -8.45 -19.68
N ALA A 972 -10.49 -7.64 -19.22
CA ALA A 972 -10.74 -6.41 -18.49
C ALA A 972 -9.88 -5.28 -19.07
N ALA A 973 -10.34 -4.04 -18.94
CA ALA A 973 -9.57 -2.83 -19.22
C ALA A 973 -10.00 -1.70 -18.28
N PHE A 974 -9.15 -0.66 -18.22
CA PHE A 974 -9.31 0.51 -17.39
C PHE A 974 -9.02 1.78 -18.21
N VAL A 975 -9.75 2.86 -17.96
CA VAL A 975 -9.66 4.11 -18.73
C VAL A 975 -9.74 5.35 -17.81
N ALA A 976 -8.76 6.23 -17.95
CA ALA A 976 -8.61 7.47 -17.18
C ALA A 976 -8.43 8.73 -18.05
N GLY A 977 -8.42 9.90 -17.41
CA GLY A 977 -8.13 11.21 -18.00
C GLY A 977 -7.10 11.96 -17.15
N HIS A 978 -7.36 13.23 -16.84
CA HIS A 978 -6.67 14.08 -15.84
C HIS A 978 -5.23 14.50 -16.17
N VAL A 979 -4.35 13.53 -16.47
CA VAL A 979 -2.90 13.71 -16.73
C VAL A 979 -2.60 14.73 -17.82
N GLY A 980 -3.50 14.90 -18.78
CA GLY A 980 -3.29 15.73 -19.95
C GLY A 980 -2.19 15.25 -20.91
N ALA A 981 -1.98 13.94 -20.94
CA ALA A 981 -1.14 13.24 -21.89
C ALA A 981 -1.85 11.94 -22.34
N PHE A 982 -1.87 11.68 -23.64
CA PHE A 982 -2.33 10.39 -24.17
C PHE A 982 -1.32 9.30 -23.81
N ALA A 983 -1.78 8.21 -23.18
CA ALA A 983 -0.92 7.08 -22.84
C ALA A 983 -1.69 5.75 -22.77
N ALA A 984 -0.96 4.64 -22.87
CA ALA A 984 -1.46 3.31 -22.58
C ALA A 984 -0.33 2.45 -21.99
N THR A 985 -0.69 1.56 -21.08
CA THR A 985 0.17 0.51 -20.52
C THR A 985 -0.69 -0.72 -20.22
N THR A 986 -0.07 -1.87 -19.97
CA THR A 986 -0.76 -3.08 -19.51
C THR A 986 -0.11 -3.54 -18.20
N VAL A 987 -0.93 -3.88 -17.21
CA VAL A 987 -0.50 -4.41 -15.89
C VAL A 987 -1.17 -5.77 -15.72
N ASP A 988 -0.39 -6.83 -15.49
CA ASP A 988 -0.87 -8.23 -15.32
C ASP A 988 -1.96 -8.65 -16.36
N GLY A 989 -1.74 -8.24 -17.62
CA GLY A 989 -2.61 -8.53 -18.76
C GLY A 989 -3.86 -7.67 -18.93
N VAL A 990 -4.10 -6.68 -18.06
CA VAL A 990 -5.18 -5.68 -18.13
C VAL A 990 -4.65 -4.36 -18.71
N PRO A 991 -5.21 -3.82 -19.82
CA PRO A 991 -4.79 -2.51 -20.34
C PRO A 991 -5.35 -1.35 -19.51
N TYR A 992 -4.49 -0.39 -19.18
CA TYR A 992 -4.77 0.89 -18.52
C TYR A 992 -4.51 2.01 -19.53
N LEU A 993 -5.55 2.77 -19.84
CA LEU A 993 -5.52 3.85 -20.83
C LEU A 993 -5.65 5.20 -20.14
N VAL A 994 -4.94 6.21 -20.66
CA VAL A 994 -5.12 7.60 -20.29
C VAL A 994 -5.50 8.37 -21.55
N ASN A 995 -6.71 8.93 -21.56
CA ASN A 995 -7.15 9.90 -22.55
C ASN A 995 -6.49 11.25 -22.23
N GLY A 996 -5.83 11.85 -23.22
CA GLY A 996 -5.31 13.21 -23.10
C GLY A 996 -6.37 14.27 -23.44
N ASN A 997 -5.97 15.54 -23.34
CA ASN A 997 -6.93 16.64 -23.26
C ASN A 997 -7.80 16.81 -24.51
N SER A 998 -9.12 16.94 -24.32
CA SER A 998 -10.08 17.14 -25.41
C SER A 998 -10.46 18.61 -25.67
N GLY A 999 -10.15 19.52 -24.74
CA GLY A 999 -10.26 20.97 -24.94
C GLY A 999 -9.03 21.75 -24.46
N LYS A 1000 -8.58 21.53 -23.22
CA LYS A 1000 -7.44 22.25 -22.63
C LYS A 1000 -6.10 21.91 -23.30
N ASN A 1001 -5.09 22.76 -23.12
CA ASN A 1001 -3.73 22.49 -23.63
C ASN A 1001 -3.13 21.25 -22.95
N PRO A 1002 -2.37 20.39 -23.66
CA PRO A 1002 -1.72 19.21 -23.07
C PRO A 1002 -0.65 19.58 -22.03
N ALA A 1003 -0.44 18.69 -21.05
CA ALA A 1003 0.55 18.86 -19.97
C ALA A 1003 1.92 18.23 -20.28
N SER A 1004 2.02 17.40 -21.31
CA SER A 1004 3.27 16.73 -21.72
C SER A 1004 3.84 17.26 -23.05
N THR A 1005 4.98 16.72 -23.48
CA THR A 1005 5.56 17.03 -24.79
C THR A 1005 4.83 16.29 -25.92
N PRO A 1006 4.79 16.81 -27.17
CA PRO A 1006 4.10 16.15 -28.28
C PRO A 1006 4.59 14.72 -28.58
N ASP A 1007 5.88 14.46 -28.38
CA ASP A 1007 6.50 13.15 -28.52
C ASP A 1007 6.28 12.23 -27.31
N ASN A 1008 5.65 12.71 -26.23
CA ASN A 1008 5.22 11.93 -25.07
C ASN A 1008 3.70 12.06 -24.81
N GLY A 1009 2.90 12.05 -25.87
CA GLY A 1009 1.42 12.06 -25.76
C GLY A 1009 0.79 13.43 -25.50
N GLY A 1010 1.60 14.49 -25.45
CA GLY A 1010 1.18 15.88 -25.24
C GLY A 1010 0.58 16.53 -26.48
N PHE A 1011 -0.61 16.10 -26.87
CA PHE A 1011 -1.42 16.69 -27.93
C PHE A 1011 -2.89 16.77 -27.49
N THR A 1012 -3.68 17.61 -28.16
CA THR A 1012 -5.13 17.72 -27.91
C THR A 1012 -5.88 16.72 -28.80
N GLY A 1013 -6.92 16.04 -28.30
CA GLY A 1013 -7.60 14.98 -29.06
C GLY A 1013 -8.69 14.25 -28.27
N TRP A 1014 -9.00 13.04 -28.70
CA TRP A 1014 -9.95 12.13 -28.03
C TRP A 1014 -9.64 10.68 -28.39
N THR A 1015 -10.27 9.70 -27.72
CA THR A 1015 -9.96 8.27 -27.92
C THR A 1015 -11.18 7.49 -28.41
N MET A 1016 -10.99 6.56 -29.35
CA MET A 1016 -12.00 5.56 -29.72
C MET A 1016 -11.57 4.17 -29.24
N LEU A 1017 -12.39 3.55 -28.41
CA LEU A 1017 -12.24 2.16 -27.95
C LEU A 1017 -12.97 1.23 -28.92
N GLY A 1018 -12.21 0.41 -29.63
CA GLY A 1018 -12.68 -0.58 -30.59
C GLY A 1018 -12.72 -1.99 -30.01
N ILE A 1019 -13.89 -2.41 -29.54
CA ILE A 1019 -14.10 -3.67 -28.83
C ILE A 1019 -14.68 -4.73 -29.77
N ASP A 1020 -14.17 -5.97 -29.71
CA ASP A 1020 -14.83 -7.16 -30.25
C ASP A 1020 -15.25 -8.09 -29.10
N PRO A 1021 -16.50 -8.02 -28.62
CA PRO A 1021 -16.99 -8.79 -27.49
C PRO A 1021 -16.91 -10.32 -27.71
N ARG A 1022 -16.91 -10.77 -28.96
CA ARG A 1022 -16.74 -12.19 -29.34
C ARG A 1022 -15.33 -12.71 -29.04
N LYS A 1023 -14.41 -11.82 -28.66
CA LYS A 1023 -13.03 -12.09 -28.24
C LYS A 1023 -12.76 -11.80 -26.76
N GLY A 1024 -13.79 -11.50 -25.96
CA GLY A 1024 -13.63 -11.25 -24.53
C GLY A 1024 -13.24 -12.48 -23.69
N ARG A 1025 -13.36 -13.71 -24.21
CA ARG A 1025 -12.98 -14.93 -23.48
C ARG A 1025 -11.52 -15.30 -23.70
N ILE A 1026 -10.87 -15.79 -22.65
CA ILE A 1026 -9.41 -16.01 -22.57
C ILE A 1026 -9.12 -17.50 -22.36
N ASP A 1027 -8.71 -18.19 -23.44
CA ASP A 1027 -8.62 -19.66 -23.49
C ASP A 1027 -7.46 -20.23 -22.64
N ASP A 1028 -6.29 -19.59 -22.63
CA ASP A 1028 -5.25 -19.74 -21.60
C ASP A 1028 -4.89 -18.33 -21.10
N ARG A 1029 -4.50 -18.17 -19.84
CA ARG A 1029 -4.01 -16.89 -19.29
C ARG A 1029 -2.48 -16.74 -19.35
N PHE A 1030 -1.76 -17.80 -19.72
CA PHE A 1030 -0.29 -17.85 -19.74
C PHE A 1030 0.32 -18.04 -21.13
N ASP A 1031 -0.43 -18.57 -22.10
CA ASP A 1031 -0.06 -18.63 -23.52
C ASP A 1031 -0.90 -17.63 -24.32
N VAL A 1032 -0.79 -16.36 -23.92
CA VAL A 1032 -1.48 -15.21 -24.50
C VAL A 1032 -0.45 -14.40 -25.29
N PRO A 1033 -0.38 -14.51 -26.63
CA PRO A 1033 0.34 -13.53 -27.43
C PRO A 1033 -0.30 -12.15 -27.21
N ALA A 1034 0.48 -11.06 -27.28
CA ALA A 1034 -0.04 -9.69 -27.20
C ALA A 1034 -1.23 -9.40 -28.16
N ARG A 1035 -1.36 -10.23 -29.21
CA ARG A 1035 -2.50 -10.26 -30.14
C ARG A 1035 -3.85 -10.56 -29.50
N ASP A 1036 -3.92 -11.17 -28.32
CA ASP A 1036 -5.20 -11.50 -27.68
C ASP A 1036 -5.80 -10.34 -26.88
N ALA A 1037 -4.96 -9.55 -26.19
CA ALA A 1037 -5.39 -8.25 -25.67
C ALA A 1037 -5.90 -7.36 -26.82
N GLN A 1038 -5.12 -7.29 -27.92
CA GLN A 1038 -5.53 -6.64 -29.17
C GLN A 1038 -6.79 -7.24 -29.81
N ARG A 1039 -7.08 -8.55 -29.64
CA ARG A 1039 -8.29 -9.17 -30.23
C ARG A 1039 -9.55 -8.63 -29.57
N TRP A 1040 -9.58 -8.50 -28.25
CA TRP A 1040 -10.74 -7.92 -27.56
C TRP A 1040 -10.78 -6.41 -27.71
N LEU A 1041 -9.70 -5.70 -27.36
CA LEU A 1041 -9.66 -4.23 -27.34
C LEU A 1041 -8.55 -3.69 -28.26
N GLN A 1042 -8.91 -2.72 -29.10
CA GLN A 1042 -7.98 -1.81 -29.76
C GLN A 1042 -8.36 -0.37 -29.47
N VAL A 1043 -7.38 0.54 -29.54
CA VAL A 1043 -7.50 1.93 -29.09
C VAL A 1043 -6.96 2.85 -30.17
N GLU A 1044 -7.81 3.71 -30.73
CA GLU A 1044 -7.41 4.73 -31.71
C GLU A 1044 -7.43 6.10 -31.03
N MET A 1045 -6.26 6.70 -30.82
CA MET A 1045 -6.14 8.02 -30.18
C MET A 1045 -6.13 9.10 -31.25
N HIS A 1046 -7.29 9.70 -31.48
CA HIS A 1046 -7.55 10.71 -32.50
C HIS A 1046 -6.96 12.06 -32.06
N ALA A 1047 -5.72 12.31 -32.47
CA ALA A 1047 -5.14 13.65 -32.39
C ALA A 1047 -5.98 14.64 -33.21
N ARG A 1048 -6.38 15.76 -32.62
CA ARG A 1048 -6.92 16.92 -33.35
C ARG A 1048 -5.93 17.28 -34.46
N THR A 1049 -6.37 17.45 -35.69
CA THR A 1049 -5.45 17.58 -36.83
C THR A 1049 -5.88 18.70 -37.76
N ASP A 1050 -5.07 19.77 -37.84
CA ASP A 1050 -5.29 20.90 -38.75
C ASP A 1050 -4.63 20.66 -40.11
N SER A 1051 -3.45 20.03 -40.11
CA SER A 1051 -2.76 19.55 -41.32
C SER A 1051 -1.88 18.34 -40.99
N VAL A 1052 -1.51 17.57 -42.02
CA VAL A 1052 -0.49 16.50 -41.93
C VAL A 1052 0.56 16.73 -42.99
N ASN A 1053 1.84 16.59 -42.64
CA ASN A 1053 2.96 16.55 -43.55
C ASN A 1053 3.63 15.18 -43.50
N LEU A 1054 3.98 14.62 -44.66
CA LEU A 1054 4.74 13.37 -44.79
C LEU A 1054 6.09 13.68 -45.44
N THR A 1055 7.18 13.38 -44.75
CA THR A 1055 8.55 13.48 -45.28
C THR A 1055 9.03 12.10 -45.70
N ALA A 1056 9.46 11.95 -46.95
CA ALA A 1056 9.96 10.72 -47.54
C ALA A 1056 10.93 11.05 -48.70
N PRO A 1057 11.85 10.16 -49.08
CA PRO A 1057 12.76 10.39 -50.21
C PRO A 1057 12.04 10.26 -51.57
N ASP A 1058 12.29 11.20 -52.49
CA ASP A 1058 11.70 11.14 -53.85
C ASP A 1058 12.25 9.98 -54.69
N ARG A 1059 13.49 9.55 -54.42
CA ARG A 1059 14.20 8.48 -55.15
C ARG A 1059 15.03 7.60 -54.22
N LEU A 1060 15.12 6.31 -54.59
CA LEU A 1060 15.98 5.28 -53.98
C LEU A 1060 16.48 4.32 -55.08
N ALA A 1061 17.59 3.62 -54.90
CA ALA A 1061 17.92 2.46 -55.71
C ALA A 1061 17.41 1.16 -55.06
N VAL A 1062 17.23 0.10 -55.84
CA VAL A 1062 16.88 -1.24 -55.30
C VAL A 1062 17.91 -1.69 -54.24
N GLY A 1063 17.41 -2.09 -53.08
CA GLY A 1063 18.21 -2.49 -51.92
C GLY A 1063 18.56 -1.35 -50.96
N ASP A 1064 18.27 -0.10 -51.30
CA ASP A 1064 18.48 1.03 -50.40
C ASP A 1064 17.41 1.08 -49.29
N GLN A 1065 17.80 1.63 -48.14
CA GLN A 1065 16.92 1.92 -47.01
C GLN A 1065 17.02 3.39 -46.63
N ALA A 1066 15.89 3.99 -46.26
CA ALA A 1066 15.79 5.39 -45.89
C ALA A 1066 14.64 5.61 -44.89
N ARG A 1067 14.62 6.78 -44.24
CA ARG A 1067 13.53 7.13 -43.32
C ARG A 1067 12.40 7.85 -44.04
N ALA A 1068 11.16 7.51 -43.68
CA ALA A 1068 9.99 8.34 -43.90
C ALA A 1068 9.22 8.50 -42.58
N ALA A 1069 8.77 9.72 -42.31
CA ALA A 1069 8.09 10.09 -41.08
C ALA A 1069 7.05 11.18 -41.38
N ALA A 1070 5.97 11.20 -40.61
CA ALA A 1070 4.95 12.24 -40.71
C ALA A 1070 4.83 13.05 -39.42
N THR A 1071 4.39 14.29 -39.57
CA THR A 1071 4.02 15.19 -38.48
C THR A 1071 2.65 15.80 -38.77
N LEU A 1072 1.90 16.13 -37.72
CA LEU A 1072 0.65 16.88 -37.81
C LEU A 1072 0.79 18.24 -37.11
N THR A 1073 -0.07 19.19 -37.46
CA THR A 1073 -0.15 20.50 -36.81
C THR A 1073 -1.42 20.64 -35.97
N GLN A 1074 -1.29 21.26 -34.81
CA GLN A 1074 -2.37 21.64 -33.90
C GLN A 1074 -2.26 23.10 -33.48
N ASP A 1075 -3.42 23.73 -33.30
CA ASP A 1075 -3.58 25.05 -32.69
C ASP A 1075 -2.63 26.10 -33.33
N GLY A 1076 -2.49 26.00 -34.66
CA GLY A 1076 -1.63 26.82 -35.51
C GLY A 1076 -0.11 26.70 -35.32
N THR A 1077 0.36 26.06 -34.24
CA THR A 1077 1.77 26.18 -33.79
C THR A 1077 2.41 24.88 -33.28
N ARG A 1078 1.64 23.98 -32.66
CA ARG A 1078 2.17 22.71 -32.12
C ARG A 1078 2.38 21.71 -33.24
N THR A 1079 3.61 21.23 -33.40
CA THR A 1079 3.93 20.11 -34.30
C THR A 1079 3.99 18.82 -33.48
N VAL A 1080 3.19 17.82 -33.86
CA VAL A 1080 3.12 16.52 -33.18
C VAL A 1080 3.65 15.42 -34.12
N PRO A 1081 4.55 14.52 -33.68
CA PRO A 1081 4.96 13.37 -34.48
C PRO A 1081 3.80 12.41 -34.73
N VAL A 1082 3.63 11.92 -35.96
CA VAL A 1082 2.69 10.82 -36.26
C VAL A 1082 3.40 9.50 -35.94
N ALA A 1083 3.44 9.21 -34.64
CA ALA A 1083 4.00 8.02 -34.02
C ALA A 1083 3.22 7.73 -32.72
N TRP A 1084 3.49 6.61 -32.04
CA TRP A 1084 2.78 6.25 -30.80
C TRP A 1084 2.76 7.42 -29.80
N PRO A 1085 1.62 7.74 -29.15
CA PRO A 1085 0.35 7.00 -29.21
C PRO A 1085 -0.63 7.49 -30.29
N VAL A 1086 -0.25 8.43 -31.17
CA VAL A 1086 -1.14 8.99 -32.20
C VAL A 1086 -1.69 7.89 -33.11
N GLY A 1087 -3.02 7.84 -33.26
CA GLY A 1087 -3.69 6.93 -34.19
C GLY A 1087 -3.53 7.37 -35.65
N ALA A 1088 -3.20 6.43 -36.54
CA ALA A 1088 -2.94 6.72 -37.95
C ALA A 1088 -3.23 5.52 -38.87
N ASP A 1089 -3.83 5.77 -40.03
CA ASP A 1089 -3.95 4.81 -41.14
C ASP A 1089 -2.80 4.99 -42.13
N TRP A 1090 -1.92 4.00 -42.27
CA TRP A 1090 -0.89 3.99 -43.31
C TRP A 1090 -1.30 3.12 -44.48
N SER A 1091 -1.23 3.69 -45.68
CA SER A 1091 -1.66 3.04 -46.90
C SER A 1091 -0.75 3.41 -48.07
N GLY A 1092 -0.92 2.75 -49.23
CA GLY A 1092 -0.10 3.10 -50.39
C GLY A 1092 -0.36 2.28 -51.65
N ILE A 1093 0.02 2.86 -52.77
CA ILE A 1093 -0.06 2.23 -54.09
C ILE A 1093 1.33 1.67 -54.43
N ARG A 1094 1.42 0.35 -54.62
CA ARG A 1094 2.67 -0.40 -54.76
C ARG A 1094 3.64 -0.24 -53.57
N ALA A 1095 3.14 0.16 -52.41
CA ALA A 1095 3.85 0.08 -51.14
C ALA A 1095 3.33 -1.12 -50.33
N LYS A 1096 4.23 -1.87 -49.66
CA LYS A 1096 3.86 -2.84 -48.64
C LYS A 1096 4.02 -2.19 -47.27
N ILE A 1097 2.93 -1.84 -46.60
CA ILE A 1097 3.00 -1.46 -45.18
C ILE A 1097 3.31 -2.73 -44.37
N THR A 1098 4.24 -2.63 -43.43
CA THR A 1098 4.78 -3.75 -42.63
C THR A 1098 4.72 -3.46 -41.14
N SER A 1099 3.53 -3.13 -40.65
CA SER A 1099 3.22 -3.11 -39.22
C SER A 1099 3.17 -4.52 -38.61
N SER A 1100 3.23 -4.59 -37.28
CA SER A 1100 3.10 -5.83 -36.49
C SER A 1100 1.65 -6.32 -36.35
N THR A 1101 0.69 -5.42 -36.55
CA THR A 1101 -0.76 -5.59 -36.39
C THR A 1101 -1.43 -6.13 -37.65
N ALA A 1102 -1.06 -5.63 -38.84
CA ALA A 1102 -1.71 -6.03 -40.08
C ALA A 1102 -1.31 -7.44 -40.54
N GLY A 1103 -2.30 -8.31 -40.76
CA GLY A 1103 -2.11 -9.57 -41.47
C GLY A 1103 -1.81 -9.29 -42.94
N THR A 1104 -0.56 -9.48 -43.39
CA THR A 1104 -0.16 -9.08 -44.74
C THR A 1104 -0.88 -9.89 -45.82
N ASP A 1105 -1.72 -9.23 -46.62
CA ASP A 1105 -2.29 -9.77 -47.86
C ASP A 1105 -1.16 -10.16 -48.82
N ALA A 1106 -0.90 -11.47 -48.91
CA ALA A 1106 0.17 -12.05 -49.69
C ALA A 1106 0.01 -11.79 -51.20
N SER A 1107 -1.22 -11.55 -51.68
CA SER A 1107 -1.49 -11.29 -53.10
C SER A 1107 -0.88 -9.95 -53.56
N ARG A 1108 -0.92 -8.92 -52.70
CA ARG A 1108 -0.38 -7.58 -53.00
C ARG A 1108 1.14 -7.49 -52.88
N ALA A 1109 1.74 -8.25 -51.97
CA ALA A 1109 3.18 -8.24 -51.73
C ALA A 1109 4.00 -8.58 -53.00
N ALA A 1110 3.45 -9.39 -53.90
CA ALA A 1110 4.09 -9.78 -55.15
C ALA A 1110 4.36 -8.60 -56.12
N ALA A 1111 3.74 -7.43 -55.95
CA ALA A 1111 3.86 -6.27 -56.85
C ALA A 1111 4.54 -5.02 -56.25
N SER A 1112 4.82 -5.00 -54.93
CA SER A 1112 5.30 -3.79 -54.24
C SER A 1112 6.71 -3.35 -54.64
N VAL A 1113 6.85 -2.03 -54.84
CA VAL A 1113 8.07 -1.28 -55.18
C VAL A 1113 8.85 -0.89 -53.93
N ILE A 1114 8.16 -0.53 -52.85
CA ILE A 1114 8.73 -0.30 -51.51
C ILE A 1114 8.04 -1.18 -50.45
N SER A 1115 8.70 -1.39 -49.32
CA SER A 1115 8.02 -1.62 -48.04
C SER A 1115 8.23 -0.43 -47.10
N TYR A 1116 7.29 -0.19 -46.20
CA TYR A 1116 7.38 0.82 -45.14
C TYR A 1116 6.90 0.24 -43.81
N ASP A 1117 7.71 0.39 -42.77
CA ASP A 1117 7.33 0.09 -41.39
C ASP A 1117 7.03 1.40 -40.62
N PRO A 1118 5.76 1.66 -40.24
CA PRO A 1118 5.38 2.83 -39.45
C PRO A 1118 6.04 2.88 -38.06
N ALA A 1119 6.36 1.73 -37.45
CA ALA A 1119 6.91 1.69 -36.08
C ALA A 1119 8.39 2.11 -36.01
N THR A 1120 9.17 1.83 -37.06
CA THR A 1120 10.57 2.27 -37.17
C THR A 1120 10.76 3.47 -38.10
N GLY A 1121 9.75 3.84 -38.88
CA GLY A 1121 9.82 4.84 -39.94
C GLY A 1121 10.69 4.44 -41.14
N LEU A 1122 10.91 3.13 -41.35
CA LEU A 1122 11.89 2.63 -42.32
C LEU A 1122 11.23 2.27 -43.67
N VAL A 1123 11.63 2.97 -44.74
CA VAL A 1123 11.36 2.61 -46.13
C VAL A 1123 12.48 1.71 -46.64
N THR A 1124 12.13 0.60 -47.30
CA THR A 1124 13.08 -0.26 -48.04
C THR A 1124 12.66 -0.37 -49.51
N ALA A 1125 13.60 -0.14 -50.42
CA ALA A 1125 13.37 -0.20 -51.86
C ALA A 1125 13.48 -1.64 -52.41
N LEU A 1126 12.35 -2.23 -52.81
CA LEU A 1126 12.23 -3.65 -53.14
C LEU A 1126 12.50 -3.96 -54.62
N ARG A 1127 11.99 -3.13 -55.55
CA ARG A 1127 12.17 -3.31 -57.01
C ARG A 1127 11.95 -1.99 -57.76
N PRO A 1128 12.41 -1.85 -59.02
CA PRO A 1128 12.26 -0.61 -59.78
C PRO A 1128 10.79 -0.27 -60.09
N GLY A 1129 10.49 1.03 -60.12
CA GLY A 1129 9.17 1.58 -60.41
C GLY A 1129 8.81 2.70 -59.43
N THR A 1130 7.55 3.14 -59.46
CA THR A 1130 7.04 4.20 -58.59
C THR A 1130 6.03 3.63 -57.60
N ALA A 1131 6.14 4.04 -56.34
CA ALA A 1131 5.17 3.82 -55.27
C ALA A 1131 4.60 5.15 -54.78
N ILE A 1132 3.42 5.09 -54.15
CA ILE A 1132 2.88 6.19 -53.34
C ILE A 1132 2.73 5.67 -51.92
N LEU A 1133 3.30 6.39 -50.95
CA LEU A 1133 3.07 6.22 -49.52
C LEU A 1133 2.09 7.29 -49.06
N ARG A 1134 1.08 6.90 -48.29
CA ARG A 1134 0.05 7.77 -47.73
C ARG A 1134 -0.09 7.51 -46.22
N VAL A 1135 -0.39 8.56 -45.48
CA VAL A 1135 -0.86 8.52 -44.09
C VAL A 1135 -2.16 9.31 -43.96
N THR A 1136 -3.07 8.84 -43.11
CA THR A 1136 -4.27 9.57 -42.69
C THR A 1136 -4.31 9.64 -41.16
N VAL A 1137 -4.55 10.82 -40.58
CA VAL A 1137 -4.74 11.04 -39.14
C VAL A 1137 -6.01 11.85 -38.93
N ASN A 1138 -6.96 11.31 -38.16
CA ASN A 1138 -8.24 11.97 -37.83
C ASN A 1138 -8.94 12.58 -39.08
N GLY A 1139 -8.99 11.80 -40.18
CA GLY A 1139 -9.56 12.18 -41.46
C GLY A 1139 -8.67 13.00 -42.41
N THR A 1140 -7.63 13.69 -41.90
CA THR A 1140 -6.71 14.51 -42.71
C THR A 1140 -5.56 13.65 -43.23
N ALA A 1141 -5.20 13.79 -44.51
CA ALA A 1141 -4.24 12.89 -45.16
C ALA A 1141 -3.08 13.60 -45.89
N ALA A 1142 -1.92 12.95 -45.90
CA ALA A 1142 -0.73 13.36 -46.65
C ALA A 1142 -0.17 12.18 -47.47
N GLN A 1143 0.44 12.47 -48.62
CA GLN A 1143 1.07 11.44 -49.46
C GLN A 1143 2.39 11.91 -50.10
N ARG A 1144 3.25 10.96 -50.43
CA ARG A 1144 4.53 11.15 -51.16
C ARG A 1144 4.74 10.05 -52.19
N THR A 1145 5.39 10.42 -53.29
CA THR A 1145 5.67 9.54 -54.43
C THR A 1145 7.14 9.16 -54.42
N ILE A 1146 7.45 7.87 -54.26
CA ILE A 1146 8.83 7.36 -54.16
C ILE A 1146 9.15 6.59 -55.44
N THR A 1147 10.21 7.00 -56.15
CA THR A 1147 10.66 6.35 -57.39
C THR A 1147 11.91 5.51 -57.14
N VAL A 1148 11.75 4.19 -57.19
CA VAL A 1148 12.87 3.24 -57.10
C VAL A 1148 13.50 3.03 -58.47
N THR A 1149 14.79 3.31 -58.61
CA THR A 1149 15.60 3.03 -59.80
C THR A 1149 16.30 1.68 -59.68
N ARG A 1150 16.75 1.11 -60.80
CA ARG A 1150 17.78 0.04 -60.74
C ARG A 1150 19.04 0.66 -60.14
N ARG A 1151 19.69 -0.05 -59.21
CA ARG A 1151 21.05 0.30 -58.77
C ARG A 1151 21.96 0.21 -60.00
N LEU A 1152 22.67 1.31 -60.30
CA LEU A 1152 23.71 1.30 -61.34
C LEU A 1152 24.89 0.48 -60.80
N SER A 1153 25.48 -0.33 -61.68
CA SER A 1153 26.59 -1.25 -61.40
C SER A 1153 27.93 -0.54 -61.37
#